data_AF-A0A535LPI6-F1
#
_entry.id   AF-A0A535LPI6-F1
#
_cell.length_a   1.000
_cell.length_b   1.000
_cell.length_c   1.000
_cell.angle_alpha   90.00
_cell.angle_beta   90.00
_cell.angle_gamma   90.00
#
_symmetry.space_group_name_H-M   'P 1'
#
loop_
_entity.id
_entity.type
_entity.pdbx_description
1 polymer ?
#
loop_
_entity_poly.entity_id
_entity_poly.type
_entity_poly.pdbx_seq_one_letter_code
_entity_poly.pdbx_strand_id
1 'polypeptide(L)'
;MNRTKRLWRYPITRLITMAAVLVMLLGFAGYTSRTTTHAAGNNACQLDSAQGNIKHVIYVQFDNVHFMRDNPHVPSDLEQMPNLLNFMTNNGVLLSNHHTPLIAHTATDILTSLTGVYGDRHGVPISNSFRYFNPDGTSNPGVSFAYWTSPLFDPSSPPVQTDTTFNMLTASGQNAPAPWVPYTRAGCNVGSVATANTILENTSIDIPTVFGANSPEAQEVKNNPGQAFADFVGIGIHCAQNNAICSPSNTGKSDLLPDEPGGYTGFNGLFGHKYVAPIISPNGPLKDLNGNVIQDPQGHVGFPGFDGMSAAVSLSYVAAMQEHGVPVTYSYISDAHDAHPSGPAYGPGQAGYVQALKSYDNAFGSFFKRLQSDGINKSNSLFVFTADEGDHFVGGQPSPAGCNGVTTPCTYSQIGELNANMAGLLATEQGVTTPFKAHSDSAPTVYITGNPARDNQTITRPFERAVGKLTAVNPMTGNTDTLTKYLADPVEMKLLHMITADPARTPTLTMFADPNYFLFAGAPNCSTPCVTQQAGFAWNHGDVSPDINTTWLGIVGPGIRAQGVNSSVWSDHTDIRPTMMELLGLRDDYSHDGRVLFEVMKDSALPKVIRQNRAFFTQLAQVYKQINACVGKLGLATLAVSTKALESGSSSDDSTYTKLENQLISINNQRDALAAQMIALLEGSEFNGQPFSDHQTQQLIAQGQALLKSV
;
A
#
# COMPACT_ATOMS: atom_id res chain seq x y z
N MET A 1 -20.60 25.62 -77.58
CA MET A 1 -20.17 26.05 -78.93
C MET A 1 -18.93 26.93 -78.80
N ASN A 2 -17.96 26.70 -79.68
CA ASN A 2 -16.73 27.46 -79.96
C ASN A 2 -15.68 27.59 -78.84
N ARG A 3 -14.57 26.82 -78.86
CA ARG A 3 -13.46 26.62 -79.82
C ARG A 3 -12.26 27.58 -79.59
N THR A 4 -11.12 26.94 -79.31
CA THR A 4 -9.76 27.19 -79.84
C THR A 4 -8.99 28.45 -79.40
N LYS A 5 -7.66 28.47 -79.19
CA LYS A 5 -6.53 27.65 -79.68
C LYS A 5 -5.26 27.94 -78.82
N ARG A 6 -4.54 26.90 -78.36
CA ARG A 6 -3.18 26.42 -78.75
C ARG A 6 -1.94 27.20 -78.20
N LEU A 7 -1.12 26.56 -77.33
CA LEU A 7 0.22 25.89 -77.56
C LEU A 7 1.41 26.88 -77.52
N TRP A 8 2.61 26.65 -76.98
CA TRP A 8 3.33 25.56 -76.31
C TRP A 8 4.70 26.09 -75.81
N ARG A 9 5.22 25.57 -74.69
CA ARG A 9 6.56 24.93 -74.56
C ARG A 9 6.75 24.40 -73.13
N TYR A 10 7.00 23.09 -73.03
CA TYR A 10 7.16 22.22 -71.85
C TYR A 10 8.64 22.14 -71.37
N PRO A 11 9.04 21.33 -70.36
CA PRO A 11 8.29 20.71 -69.23
C PRO A 11 8.95 20.97 -67.86
N ILE A 12 8.23 20.74 -66.76
CA ILE A 12 8.62 19.87 -65.62
C ILE A 12 7.31 19.66 -64.81
N THR A 13 6.97 18.39 -64.63
CA THR A 13 5.86 17.77 -63.88
C THR A 13 5.60 18.42 -62.51
N ARG A 14 4.37 18.88 -62.21
CA ARG A 14 3.23 18.17 -61.51
C ARG A 14 3.64 17.58 -60.15
N LEU A 15 2.89 17.65 -59.05
CA LEU A 15 1.58 18.18 -58.65
C LEU A 15 1.54 18.07 -57.10
N ILE A 16 0.89 19.02 -56.44
CA ILE A 16 0.18 18.97 -55.15
C ILE A 16 0.51 17.79 -54.21
N THR A 17 0.90 18.11 -52.98
CA THR A 17 0.45 17.35 -51.79
C THR A 17 0.62 18.16 -50.52
N MET A 18 -0.37 18.06 -49.63
CA MET A 18 -0.35 18.55 -48.24
C MET A 18 0.96 18.16 -47.52
N ALA A 19 1.56 19.07 -46.77
CA ALA A 19 2.36 18.76 -45.57
C ALA A 19 2.90 20.05 -44.95
N ALA A 20 2.47 20.38 -43.72
CA ALA A 20 3.30 21.11 -42.73
C ALA A 20 2.65 21.16 -41.32
N VAL A 21 2.02 20.08 -40.84
CA VAL A 21 1.76 19.83 -39.41
C VAL A 21 1.74 18.32 -39.19
N LEU A 22 2.91 17.67 -39.14
CA LEU A 22 3.13 16.31 -38.59
C LEU A 22 4.60 15.92 -38.79
N VAL A 23 5.51 16.31 -37.89
CA VAL A 23 6.72 15.54 -37.51
C VAL A 23 7.19 16.02 -36.12
N MET A 24 6.57 15.52 -35.06
CA MET A 24 7.23 15.26 -33.78
C MET A 24 6.69 13.93 -33.20
N LEU A 25 6.55 12.95 -34.10
CA LEU A 25 6.34 11.54 -33.83
C LEU A 25 7.35 10.84 -34.74
N LEU A 26 8.51 10.49 -34.17
CA LEU A 26 9.50 9.49 -34.60
C LEU A 26 10.80 9.76 -33.84
N GLY A 27 10.72 9.51 -32.53
CA GLY A 27 11.85 9.44 -31.61
C GLY A 27 11.76 8.23 -30.68
N PHE A 28 10.98 7.20 -31.05
CA PHE A 28 11.11 5.86 -30.47
C PHE A 28 12.12 5.10 -31.32
N ALA A 29 13.40 5.44 -31.16
CA ALA A 29 14.48 4.64 -31.68
C ALA A 29 14.54 3.34 -30.88
N GLY A 30 14.35 2.23 -31.59
CA GLY A 30 14.35 0.84 -31.13
C GLY A 30 14.83 0.60 -29.69
N TYR A 31 13.87 0.34 -28.80
CA TYR A 31 14.14 -0.49 -27.64
C TYR A 31 14.66 -1.83 -28.16
N THR A 32 15.98 -2.03 -28.12
CA THR A 32 16.50 -3.38 -28.06
C THR A 32 16.08 -3.90 -26.70
N SER A 33 14.88 -4.48 -26.61
CA SER A 33 14.58 -5.43 -25.57
C SER A 33 15.75 -6.39 -25.57
N ARG A 34 16.51 -6.44 -24.47
CA ARG A 34 17.14 -7.70 -24.11
C ARG A 34 15.96 -8.63 -23.88
N THR A 35 15.51 -9.29 -24.95
CA THR A 35 14.89 -10.60 -24.79
C THR A 35 15.99 -11.44 -24.18
N THR A 36 16.03 -11.49 -22.85
CA THR A 36 16.52 -12.68 -22.17
C THR A 36 15.59 -13.77 -22.63
N THR A 37 15.93 -14.40 -23.77
CA THR A 37 15.40 -15.69 -24.15
C THR A 37 15.82 -16.62 -23.04
N HIS A 38 15.01 -16.70 -21.99
CA HIS A 38 15.09 -17.77 -21.02
C HIS A 38 14.82 -19.03 -21.84
N ALA A 39 15.85 -19.84 -21.99
CA ALA A 39 15.68 -21.15 -22.59
C ALA A 39 14.63 -21.88 -21.75
N ALA A 40 13.47 -22.16 -22.33
CA ALA A 40 12.51 -23.13 -21.82
C ALA A 40 13.25 -24.47 -21.71
N GLY A 41 13.79 -24.76 -20.53
CA GLY A 41 14.74 -25.87 -20.40
C GLY A 41 15.11 -26.30 -18.99
N ASN A 42 14.80 -25.54 -17.94
CA ASN A 42 14.88 -26.00 -16.56
C ASN A 42 13.82 -25.27 -15.71
N ASN A 43 12.82 -25.99 -15.21
CA ASN A 43 11.76 -25.49 -14.30
C ASN A 43 12.28 -25.10 -12.90
N ALA A 44 13.54 -24.67 -12.78
CA ALA A 44 14.16 -24.25 -11.53
C ALA A 44 14.08 -22.72 -11.43
N CYS A 45 13.76 -22.20 -10.24
CA CYS A 45 13.73 -20.75 -9.95
C CYS A 45 15.09 -20.09 -10.27
N GLN A 46 15.08 -19.08 -11.14
CA GLN A 46 16.29 -18.35 -11.58
C GLN A 46 16.21 -16.88 -11.18
N LEU A 47 16.82 -16.56 -10.04
CA LEU A 47 17.05 -15.18 -9.62
C LEU A 47 18.44 -14.75 -10.11
N ASP A 48 18.50 -13.81 -11.05
CA ASP A 48 19.75 -13.30 -11.66
C ASP A 48 20.43 -12.22 -10.79
N SER A 49 20.45 -12.45 -9.48
CA SER A 49 21.17 -11.57 -8.54
C SER A 49 22.63 -11.44 -8.96
N ALA A 50 23.25 -10.27 -8.75
CA ALA A 50 24.57 -9.93 -9.32
C ALA A 50 25.74 -10.90 -9.04
N GLN A 51 25.59 -11.80 -8.06
CA GLN A 51 26.56 -12.86 -7.74
C GLN A 51 25.94 -14.26 -7.73
N GLY A 52 24.68 -14.41 -8.15
CA GLY A 52 23.91 -15.65 -8.14
C GLY A 52 23.65 -16.20 -6.74
N ASN A 53 23.83 -15.39 -5.69
CA ASN A 53 23.77 -15.84 -4.30
C ASN A 53 22.34 -15.92 -3.77
N ILE A 54 21.42 -15.08 -4.26
CA ILE A 54 20.04 -15.08 -3.77
C ILE A 54 19.29 -16.27 -4.38
N LYS A 55 18.69 -17.07 -3.51
CA LYS A 55 17.87 -18.26 -3.83
C LYS A 55 16.48 -18.19 -3.22
N HIS A 56 16.32 -17.42 -2.15
CA HIS A 56 15.07 -17.25 -1.44
C HIS A 56 14.75 -15.76 -1.26
N VAL A 57 13.46 -15.44 -1.25
CA VAL A 57 12.92 -14.13 -0.88
C VAL A 57 11.92 -14.35 0.23
N ILE A 58 12.14 -13.67 1.36
CA ILE A 58 11.25 -13.69 2.51
C ILE A 58 10.88 -12.24 2.82
N TYR A 59 9.65 -11.89 2.48
CA TYR A 59 9.06 -10.58 2.74
C TYR A 59 8.05 -10.71 3.88
N VAL A 60 8.22 -9.94 4.93
CA VAL A 60 7.31 -9.90 6.08
C VAL A 60 6.91 -8.46 6.31
N GLN A 61 5.61 -8.19 6.27
CA GLN A 61 5.03 -6.90 6.61
C GLN A 61 4.15 -7.08 7.84
N PHE A 62 4.37 -6.24 8.84
CA PHE A 62 3.54 -6.20 10.03
C PHE A 62 2.40 -5.22 9.83
N ASP A 63 1.26 -5.51 10.44
CA ASP A 63 0.32 -4.49 10.87
C ASP A 63 0.98 -3.70 11.99
N ASN A 64 1.16 -2.40 11.79
CA ASN A 64 1.30 -1.44 12.89
C ASN A 64 2.34 -1.85 13.96
N VAL A 65 3.58 -2.16 13.55
CA VAL A 65 4.69 -2.46 14.48
C VAL A 65 5.67 -1.31 14.50
N HIS A 66 5.93 -0.76 15.68
CA HIS A 66 6.69 0.48 15.83
C HIS A 66 8.18 0.25 16.06
N PHE A 67 9.00 1.07 15.40
CA PHE A 67 10.39 1.30 15.82
C PHE A 67 10.54 2.58 16.66
N MET A 68 9.68 3.57 16.42
CA MET A 68 9.56 4.73 17.30
C MET A 68 8.96 4.28 18.64
N ARG A 69 9.28 5.00 19.72
CA ARG A 69 8.72 4.74 21.05
C ARG A 69 7.48 5.61 21.26
N ASP A 70 6.33 5.00 21.44
CA ASP A 70 5.06 5.69 21.76
C ASP A 70 5.10 6.35 23.15
N ASN A 71 5.81 5.70 24.06
CA ASN A 71 6.16 6.24 25.36
C ASN A 71 7.68 6.27 25.49
N PRO A 72 8.33 7.43 25.72
CA PRO A 72 9.78 7.53 25.82
C PRO A 72 10.45 6.59 26.85
N HIS A 73 9.70 6.17 27.87
CA HIS A 73 10.17 5.28 28.93
C HIS A 73 9.97 3.79 28.62
N VAL A 74 9.18 3.43 27.62
CA VAL A 74 8.92 2.05 27.19
C VAL A 74 9.73 1.80 25.91
N PRO A 75 10.46 0.68 25.79
CA PRO A 75 11.11 0.34 24.53
C PRO A 75 10.10 0.15 23.40
N SER A 76 10.47 0.45 22.15
CA SER A 76 9.58 0.23 21.00
C SER A 76 9.37 -1.25 20.73
N ASP A 77 8.44 -1.60 19.86
CA ASP A 77 8.12 -3.00 19.55
C ASP A 77 9.34 -3.77 19.08
N LEU A 78 10.08 -3.21 18.12
CA LEU A 78 11.31 -3.83 17.64
C LEU A 78 12.37 -3.96 18.74
N GLU A 79 12.49 -2.99 19.65
CA GLU A 79 13.42 -3.12 20.80
C GLU A 79 13.01 -4.24 21.76
N GLN A 80 11.72 -4.56 21.84
CA GLN A 80 11.18 -5.69 22.60
C GLN A 80 11.20 -7.02 21.82
N MET A 81 11.53 -6.98 20.53
CA MET A 81 11.75 -8.14 19.65
C MET A 81 13.23 -8.30 19.22
N PRO A 82 14.16 -8.52 20.17
CA PRO A 82 15.58 -8.55 19.89
C PRO A 82 16.02 -9.62 18.88
N ASN A 83 15.33 -10.75 18.70
CA ASN A 83 15.69 -11.72 17.65
C ASN A 83 15.60 -11.09 16.26
N LEU A 84 14.52 -10.35 15.99
CA LEU A 84 14.30 -9.66 14.72
C LEU A 84 15.20 -8.43 14.60
N LEU A 85 15.19 -7.54 15.60
CA LEU A 85 15.98 -6.29 15.55
C LEU A 85 17.49 -6.58 15.40
N ASN A 86 18.03 -7.54 16.15
CA ASN A 86 19.44 -7.91 16.02
C ASN A 86 19.72 -8.63 14.70
N PHE A 87 18.76 -9.38 14.15
CA PHE A 87 18.93 -9.98 12.83
C PHE A 87 19.07 -8.90 11.76
N MET A 88 18.21 -7.88 11.76
CA MET A 88 18.29 -6.78 10.79
C MET A 88 19.57 -5.96 10.96
N THR A 89 19.82 -5.47 12.17
CA THR A 89 20.90 -4.51 12.43
C THR A 89 22.30 -5.11 12.36
N ASN A 90 22.48 -6.39 12.69
CA ASN A 90 23.79 -7.04 12.59
C ASN A 90 24.13 -7.54 11.17
N ASN A 91 23.14 -7.70 10.30
CA ASN A 91 23.32 -8.41 9.02
C ASN A 91 22.98 -7.58 7.78
N GLY A 92 22.33 -6.43 7.96
CA GLY A 92 21.90 -5.57 6.87
C GLY A 92 21.69 -4.14 7.34
N VAL A 93 20.57 -3.56 6.93
CA VAL A 93 20.19 -2.18 7.29
C VAL A 93 18.78 -2.17 7.86
N LEU A 94 18.55 -1.31 8.86
CA LEU A 94 17.23 -0.88 9.30
C LEU A 94 17.10 0.62 9.01
N LEU A 95 16.33 0.97 7.99
CA LEU A 95 16.00 2.36 7.69
C LEU A 95 14.92 2.83 8.65
N SER A 96 15.19 3.85 9.45
CA SER A 96 14.24 4.40 10.44
C SER A 96 13.55 5.69 9.95
N ASN A 97 13.69 5.99 8.67
CA ASN A 97 13.18 7.19 8.00
C ASN A 97 12.45 6.73 6.72
N HIS A 98 11.58 5.75 6.91
CA HIS A 98 10.73 5.14 5.90
C HIS A 98 9.31 5.64 6.11
N HIS A 99 8.53 5.81 5.05
CA HIS A 99 7.22 6.47 5.15
C HIS A 99 6.14 5.74 4.39
N THR A 100 4.91 5.98 4.82
CA THR A 100 3.68 5.45 4.22
C THR A 100 3.21 6.30 3.03
N PRO A 101 2.35 5.77 2.15
CA PRO A 101 1.45 6.60 1.35
C PRO A 101 0.38 7.28 2.24
N LEU A 102 -0.58 7.95 1.62
CA LEU A 102 -1.79 8.45 2.27
C LEU A 102 -3.03 7.91 1.53
N ILE A 103 -4.13 7.57 2.20
CA ILE A 103 -4.33 7.50 3.66
C ILE A 103 -3.66 6.23 4.19
N ALA A 104 -2.81 6.35 5.23
CA ALA A 104 -2.00 5.25 5.76
C ALA A 104 -2.88 4.16 6.40
N HIS A 105 -3.02 3.04 5.70
CA HIS A 105 -3.85 1.90 6.10
C HIS A 105 -3.37 0.62 5.40
N THR A 106 -3.48 -0.48 6.13
CA THR A 106 -3.06 -1.84 5.78
C THR A 106 -3.15 -2.15 4.28
N ALA A 107 -4.34 -2.02 3.68
CA ALA A 107 -4.57 -2.37 2.28
C ALA A 107 -3.74 -1.51 1.32
N THR A 108 -3.86 -0.18 1.41
CA THR A 108 -3.15 0.74 0.53
C THR A 108 -1.64 0.63 0.73
N ASP A 109 -1.19 0.49 1.98
CA ASP A 109 0.22 0.52 2.35
C ASP A 109 0.95 -0.77 1.97
N ILE A 110 0.32 -1.93 2.18
CA ILE A 110 0.81 -3.22 1.67
C ILE A 110 0.85 -3.17 0.15
N LEU A 111 -0.25 -2.81 -0.53
CA LEU A 111 -0.30 -2.79 -2.00
C LEU A 111 0.74 -1.86 -2.61
N THR A 112 0.98 -0.70 -1.99
CA THR A 112 2.05 0.24 -2.38
C THR A 112 3.43 -0.41 -2.26
N SER A 113 3.66 -1.17 -1.18
CA SER A 113 4.92 -1.91 -0.96
C SER A 113 5.13 -3.04 -1.98
N LEU A 114 4.06 -3.76 -2.33
CA LEU A 114 4.10 -4.90 -3.24
C LEU A 114 4.28 -4.48 -4.70
N THR A 115 3.65 -3.37 -5.10
CA THR A 115 3.61 -2.90 -6.50
C THR A 115 4.64 -1.82 -6.78
N GLY A 116 5.13 -1.10 -5.77
CA GLY A 116 6.03 0.03 -5.99
C GLY A 116 5.39 1.24 -6.67
N VAL A 117 4.06 1.31 -6.71
CA VAL A 117 3.29 2.47 -7.21
C VAL A 117 2.27 2.89 -6.15
N TYR A 118 1.78 4.12 -6.23
CA TYR A 118 0.74 4.61 -5.33
C TYR A 118 -0.67 4.14 -5.75
N GLY A 119 -1.64 4.42 -4.87
CA GLY A 119 -2.99 3.90 -4.97
C GLY A 119 -3.81 4.38 -6.17
N ASP A 120 -3.50 5.54 -6.73
CA ASP A 120 -4.05 6.00 -8.02
C ASP A 120 -3.66 5.08 -9.20
N ARG A 121 -2.50 4.42 -9.12
CA ARG A 121 -1.97 3.55 -10.18
C ARG A 121 -2.31 2.07 -9.99
N HIS A 122 -2.41 1.59 -8.75
CA HIS A 122 -2.84 0.20 -8.48
C HIS A 122 -4.35 0.04 -8.24
N GLY A 123 -5.09 1.13 -8.03
CA GLY A 123 -6.56 1.14 -8.01
C GLY A 123 -7.21 1.06 -6.63
N VAL A 124 -6.40 1.06 -5.57
CA VAL A 124 -6.85 1.14 -4.17
C VAL A 124 -6.27 2.44 -3.59
N PRO A 125 -6.92 3.59 -3.84
CA PRO A 125 -6.29 4.89 -3.69
C PRO A 125 -6.36 5.43 -2.26
N ILE A 126 -7.25 4.87 -1.42
CA ILE A 126 -7.51 5.33 -0.07
C ILE A 126 -7.94 4.16 0.83
N SER A 127 -7.28 4.02 1.98
CA SER A 127 -7.71 3.24 3.14
C SER A 127 -8.04 1.73 2.90
N ASN A 128 -8.41 1.05 3.98
CA ASN A 128 -8.91 -0.33 4.00
C ASN A 128 -10.31 -0.46 3.38
N SER A 129 -11.07 0.64 3.36
CA SER A 129 -12.35 0.73 2.68
C SER A 129 -12.66 2.17 2.29
N PHE A 130 -13.65 2.34 1.41
CA PHE A 130 -14.06 3.63 0.90
C PHE A 130 -15.54 3.61 0.50
N ARG A 131 -16.02 4.68 -0.15
CA ARG A 131 -17.34 4.66 -0.80
C ARG A 131 -17.22 5.00 -2.28
N TYR A 132 -18.23 4.66 -3.04
CA TYR A 132 -18.32 5.07 -4.44
C TYR A 132 -19.72 5.57 -4.77
N PHE A 133 -19.80 6.57 -5.64
CA PHE A 133 -21.04 7.21 -6.04
C PHE A 133 -21.85 6.34 -7.00
N ASN A 134 -23.16 6.27 -6.74
CA ASN A 134 -24.15 5.71 -7.64
C ASN A 134 -24.62 6.79 -8.64
N PRO A 135 -25.19 6.40 -9.80
CA PRO A 135 -25.74 7.35 -10.77
C PRO A 135 -26.87 8.24 -10.23
N ASP A 136 -27.55 7.84 -9.16
CA ASP A 136 -28.60 8.63 -8.50
C ASP A 136 -28.06 9.65 -7.48
N GLY A 137 -26.74 9.72 -7.30
CA GLY A 137 -26.06 10.61 -6.37
C GLY A 137 -25.94 10.09 -4.94
N THR A 138 -26.45 8.89 -4.64
CA THR A 138 -26.14 8.19 -3.38
C THR A 138 -24.74 7.56 -3.45
N SER A 139 -24.28 6.92 -2.37
CA SER A 139 -23.02 6.16 -2.39
C SER A 139 -23.12 4.83 -1.66
N ASN A 140 -22.40 3.83 -2.17
CA ASN A 140 -22.28 2.49 -1.61
C ASN A 140 -20.90 2.30 -0.96
N PRO A 141 -20.75 1.41 0.04
CA PRO A 141 -19.43 1.06 0.57
C PRO A 141 -18.66 0.18 -0.44
N GLY A 142 -17.35 0.35 -0.48
CA GLY A 142 -16.40 -0.52 -1.17
C GLY A 142 -15.25 -0.89 -0.23
N VAL A 143 -14.77 -2.11 -0.29
CA VAL A 143 -13.68 -2.63 0.54
C VAL A 143 -12.49 -2.96 -0.34
N SER A 144 -11.31 -2.57 0.13
CA SER A 144 -10.04 -2.72 -0.58
C SER A 144 -9.54 -4.18 -0.62
N PHE A 145 -9.98 -5.00 0.33
CA PHE A 145 -9.64 -6.43 0.46
C PHE A 145 -10.53 -7.32 -0.43
N ALA A 146 -9.99 -7.69 -1.59
CA ALA A 146 -10.55 -8.60 -2.57
C ALA A 146 -9.42 -9.20 -3.42
N TYR A 147 -9.59 -10.43 -3.91
CA TYR A 147 -8.58 -11.06 -4.76
C TYR A 147 -8.19 -10.17 -5.95
N TRP A 148 -6.94 -10.24 -6.40
CA TRP A 148 -6.34 -9.34 -7.39
C TRP A 148 -7.20 -9.08 -8.64
N THR A 149 -7.92 -10.11 -9.12
CA THR A 149 -8.78 -10.05 -10.30
C THR A 149 -10.27 -10.02 -10.00
N SER A 150 -10.65 -9.95 -8.73
CA SER A 150 -12.03 -9.74 -8.32
C SER A 150 -12.50 -8.32 -8.68
N PRO A 151 -13.81 -8.14 -8.92
CA PRO A 151 -14.39 -6.81 -8.94
C PRO A 151 -14.27 -6.13 -7.57
N LEU A 152 -14.56 -4.83 -7.51
CA LEU A 152 -14.70 -4.13 -6.22
C LEU A 152 -15.68 -4.89 -5.31
N PHE A 153 -15.39 -4.97 -4.01
CA PHE A 153 -16.24 -5.64 -3.03
C PHE A 153 -17.10 -4.66 -2.23
N ASP A 154 -18.42 -4.75 -2.37
CA ASP A 154 -19.41 -4.10 -1.52
C ASP A 154 -19.88 -5.10 -0.43
N PRO A 155 -19.55 -4.87 0.85
CA PRO A 155 -19.86 -5.79 1.94
C PRO A 155 -21.32 -5.69 2.42
N SER A 156 -22.19 -4.91 1.78
CA SER A 156 -23.58 -4.75 2.18
C SER A 156 -24.33 -6.09 2.15
N SER A 157 -25.32 -6.24 3.04
CA SER A 157 -26.18 -7.42 3.11
C SER A 157 -27.66 -7.00 3.03
N PRO A 158 -28.38 -7.30 1.92
CA PRO A 158 -27.89 -7.97 0.70
C PRO A 158 -26.89 -7.10 -0.09
N PRO A 159 -25.99 -7.70 -0.91
CA PRO A 159 -25.05 -6.94 -1.73
C PRO A 159 -25.79 -6.02 -2.70
N VAL A 160 -25.35 -4.77 -2.79
CA VAL A 160 -25.88 -3.75 -3.73
C VAL A 160 -24.81 -3.34 -4.73
N GLN A 161 -23.87 -4.25 -5.02
CA GLN A 161 -22.74 -4.01 -5.92
C GLN A 161 -23.21 -3.40 -7.25
N THR A 162 -22.86 -2.14 -7.49
CA THR A 162 -23.14 -1.42 -8.73
C THR A 162 -21.87 -1.16 -9.54
N ASP A 163 -20.71 -1.09 -8.89
CA ASP A 163 -19.41 -1.07 -9.56
C ASP A 163 -18.92 -2.50 -9.80
N THR A 164 -18.82 -2.94 -11.06
CA THR A 164 -18.30 -4.27 -11.41
C THR A 164 -16.91 -4.21 -12.04
N THR A 165 -16.23 -3.06 -11.96
CA THR A 165 -14.84 -2.93 -12.40
C THR A 165 -13.90 -3.60 -11.40
N PHE A 166 -12.67 -3.87 -11.81
CA PHE A 166 -11.67 -4.51 -10.95
C PHE A 166 -11.46 -3.72 -9.66
N ASN A 167 -11.19 -4.42 -8.56
CA ASN A 167 -10.70 -3.76 -7.36
C ASN A 167 -9.33 -3.12 -7.65
N MET A 168 -8.41 -3.90 -8.22
CA MET A 168 -7.10 -3.46 -8.70
C MET A 168 -7.22 -2.79 -10.09
N LEU A 169 -7.74 -1.56 -10.12
CA LEU A 169 -8.03 -0.79 -11.33
C LEU A 169 -6.93 0.22 -11.69
N THR A 170 -6.25 0.01 -12.81
CA THR A 170 -5.21 0.94 -13.27
C THR A 170 -5.78 2.23 -13.86
N ALA A 171 -4.92 3.22 -14.04
CA ALA A 171 -5.19 4.45 -14.81
C ALA A 171 -5.75 4.20 -16.24
N SER A 172 -5.46 3.05 -16.85
CA SER A 172 -5.99 2.67 -18.18
C SER A 172 -7.33 1.95 -18.14
N GLY A 173 -7.91 1.74 -16.96
CA GLY A 173 -9.16 1.00 -16.78
C GLY A 173 -9.01 -0.52 -16.92
N GLN A 174 -7.81 -1.04 -16.69
CA GLN A 174 -7.47 -2.47 -16.79
C GLN A 174 -7.17 -3.06 -15.42
N ASN A 175 -7.11 -4.39 -15.32
CA ASN A 175 -6.58 -5.03 -14.12
C ASN A 175 -5.08 -4.71 -13.95
N ALA A 176 -4.65 -4.39 -12.72
CA ALA A 176 -3.26 -4.07 -12.44
C ALA A 176 -2.33 -5.27 -12.68
N PRO A 177 -1.10 -5.06 -13.20
CA PRO A 177 -0.12 -6.13 -13.30
C PRO A 177 0.21 -6.71 -11.92
N ALA A 178 0.29 -8.03 -11.81
CA ALA A 178 0.36 -8.68 -10.50
C ALA A 178 1.81 -8.82 -9.96
N PRO A 179 2.05 -8.60 -8.66
CA PRO A 179 3.39 -8.52 -8.09
C PRO A 179 4.13 -9.87 -8.08
N TRP A 180 3.44 -10.99 -8.27
CA TRP A 180 4.07 -12.31 -8.35
C TRP A 180 4.64 -12.65 -9.74
N VAL A 181 4.25 -11.90 -10.78
CA VAL A 181 4.52 -12.25 -12.18
C VAL A 181 6.01 -12.26 -12.54
N PRO A 182 6.84 -11.28 -12.12
CA PRO A 182 8.28 -11.35 -12.40
C PRO A 182 8.95 -12.60 -11.83
N TYR A 183 8.47 -13.08 -10.67
CA TYR A 183 8.98 -14.29 -10.03
C TYR A 183 8.53 -15.56 -10.75
N THR A 184 7.23 -15.69 -11.06
CA THR A 184 6.69 -16.90 -11.70
C THR A 184 7.22 -17.07 -13.12
N ARG A 185 7.44 -15.97 -13.85
CA ARG A 185 8.12 -15.97 -15.15
C ARG A 185 9.61 -16.33 -15.04
N ALA A 186 10.26 -16.01 -13.92
CA ALA A 186 11.60 -16.46 -13.60
C ALA A 186 11.67 -17.92 -13.10
N GLY A 187 10.55 -18.65 -13.12
CA GLY A 187 10.50 -20.06 -12.70
C GLY A 187 10.33 -20.28 -11.20
N CYS A 188 10.02 -19.23 -10.43
CA CYS A 188 9.87 -19.29 -8.98
C CYS A 188 8.39 -19.39 -8.58
N ASN A 189 8.06 -20.32 -7.69
CA ASN A 189 6.75 -20.30 -7.04
C ASN A 189 6.74 -19.21 -5.95
N VAL A 190 5.60 -18.55 -5.81
CA VAL A 190 5.38 -17.45 -4.86
C VAL A 190 4.29 -17.83 -3.88
N GLY A 191 4.60 -17.86 -2.60
CA GLY A 191 3.66 -18.10 -1.51
C GLY A 191 3.20 -16.79 -0.89
N SER A 192 1.92 -16.67 -0.62
CA SER A 192 1.31 -15.53 0.03
C SER A 192 0.55 -15.97 1.27
N VAL A 193 0.84 -15.31 2.40
CA VAL A 193 0.33 -15.65 3.73
C VAL A 193 -0.30 -14.40 4.33
N ALA A 194 -1.62 -14.29 4.20
CA ALA A 194 -2.44 -13.14 4.59
C ALA A 194 -2.03 -11.82 3.91
N THR A 195 -1.33 -11.90 2.78
CA THR A 195 -0.82 -10.73 2.05
C THR A 195 -1.90 -10.14 1.14
N ALA A 196 -2.27 -8.88 1.39
CA ALA A 196 -3.37 -8.16 0.75
C ALA A 196 -3.49 -8.43 -0.76
N ASN A 197 -4.70 -8.78 -1.20
CA ASN A 197 -5.14 -9.02 -2.58
C ASN A 197 -4.40 -10.11 -3.38
N THR A 198 -3.32 -10.70 -2.85
CA THR A 198 -2.60 -11.84 -3.47
C THR A 198 -3.16 -13.19 -3.02
N ILE A 199 -4.13 -13.18 -2.11
CA ILE A 199 -4.89 -14.36 -1.66
C ILE A 199 -6.38 -14.05 -1.75
N LEU A 200 -7.25 -15.04 -1.57
CA LEU A 200 -8.68 -14.77 -1.45
C LEU A 200 -8.93 -14.14 -0.07
N GLU A 201 -9.65 -13.03 -0.02
CA GLU A 201 -9.85 -12.21 1.18
C GLU A 201 -11.29 -12.28 1.69
N ASN A 202 -12.22 -12.68 0.82
CA ASN A 202 -13.60 -12.89 1.18
C ASN A 202 -14.20 -14.10 0.44
N THR A 203 -15.25 -14.69 1.02
CA THR A 203 -15.93 -15.83 0.39
C THR A 203 -17.02 -15.42 -0.60
N SER A 204 -17.38 -14.14 -0.65
CA SER A 204 -18.54 -13.62 -1.37
C SER A 204 -18.28 -13.45 -2.86
N ILE A 205 -17.20 -12.75 -3.21
CA ILE A 205 -16.85 -12.46 -4.61
C ILE A 205 -15.61 -13.24 -5.07
N ASP A 206 -14.65 -13.51 -4.19
CA ASP A 206 -13.39 -14.15 -4.63
C ASP A 206 -13.59 -15.63 -4.99
N ILE A 207 -14.44 -16.34 -4.25
CA ILE A 207 -14.74 -17.75 -4.54
C ILE A 207 -15.41 -17.90 -5.91
N PRO A 208 -16.47 -17.14 -6.25
CA PRO A 208 -16.98 -17.10 -7.61
C PRO A 208 -15.95 -16.67 -8.67
N THR A 209 -15.06 -15.70 -8.38
CA THR A 209 -14.03 -15.23 -9.31
C THR A 209 -13.05 -16.35 -9.68
N VAL A 210 -12.51 -17.06 -8.68
CA VAL A 210 -11.43 -18.04 -8.90
C VAL A 210 -11.96 -19.43 -9.23
N PHE A 211 -13.01 -19.88 -8.55
CA PHE A 211 -13.53 -21.25 -8.70
C PHE A 211 -14.78 -21.33 -9.59
N GLY A 212 -15.49 -20.22 -9.77
CA GLY A 212 -16.80 -20.15 -10.42
C GLY A 212 -17.96 -20.25 -9.42
N ALA A 213 -19.06 -19.55 -9.68
CA ALA A 213 -20.21 -19.41 -8.77
C ALA A 213 -20.96 -20.73 -8.46
N ASN A 214 -20.74 -21.78 -9.26
CA ASN A 214 -21.38 -23.10 -9.10
C ASN A 214 -20.39 -24.20 -8.67
N SER A 215 -19.18 -23.81 -8.26
CA SER A 215 -18.11 -24.71 -7.84
C SER A 215 -18.43 -25.43 -6.52
N PRO A 216 -17.76 -26.56 -6.22
CA PRO A 216 -17.81 -27.18 -4.89
C PRO A 216 -17.45 -26.21 -3.76
N GLU A 217 -16.47 -25.33 -3.99
CA GLU A 217 -16.04 -24.28 -3.06
C GLU A 217 -17.19 -23.31 -2.77
N ALA A 218 -17.91 -22.85 -3.81
CA ALA A 218 -19.09 -22.00 -3.64
C ALA A 218 -20.26 -22.72 -2.93
N GLN A 219 -20.37 -24.06 -3.05
CA GLN A 219 -21.35 -24.83 -2.27
C GLN A 219 -20.94 -24.96 -0.80
N GLU A 220 -19.64 -25.08 -0.53
CA GLU A 220 -19.14 -25.12 0.84
C GLU A 220 -19.38 -23.79 1.57
N VAL A 221 -19.16 -22.66 0.91
CA VAL A 221 -19.51 -21.33 1.45
C VAL A 221 -20.98 -21.28 1.89
N LYS A 222 -21.89 -21.87 1.12
CA LYS A 222 -23.33 -21.91 1.45
C LYS A 222 -23.65 -22.86 2.61
N ASN A 223 -22.98 -24.01 2.66
CA ASN A 223 -23.31 -25.09 3.58
C ASN A 223 -22.60 -24.97 4.94
N ASN A 224 -21.38 -24.44 4.95
CA ASN A 224 -20.54 -24.28 6.13
C ASN A 224 -19.64 -23.03 6.01
N PRO A 225 -20.22 -21.82 6.13
CA PRO A 225 -19.50 -20.57 5.87
C PRO A 225 -18.28 -20.35 6.77
N GLY A 226 -18.33 -20.80 8.04
CA GLY A 226 -17.20 -20.68 8.97
C GLY A 226 -15.99 -21.52 8.53
N GLN A 227 -16.22 -22.81 8.24
CA GLN A 227 -15.15 -23.66 7.70
C GLN A 227 -14.69 -23.19 6.33
N ALA A 228 -15.60 -22.73 5.46
CA ALA A 228 -15.24 -22.23 4.13
C ALA A 228 -14.29 -21.03 4.21
N PHE A 229 -14.48 -20.16 5.20
CA PHE A 229 -13.57 -19.04 5.45
C PHE A 229 -12.17 -19.55 5.84
N ALA A 230 -12.08 -20.46 6.82
CA ALA A 230 -10.81 -21.07 7.23
C ALA A 230 -10.13 -21.87 6.09
N ASP A 231 -10.92 -22.48 5.20
CA ASP A 231 -10.44 -23.30 4.11
C ASP A 231 -9.88 -22.50 2.94
N PHE A 232 -10.50 -21.37 2.57
CA PHE A 232 -10.24 -20.69 1.30
C PHE A 232 -9.61 -19.31 1.41
N VAL A 233 -9.76 -18.62 2.54
CA VAL A 233 -9.25 -17.26 2.72
C VAL A 233 -7.81 -17.27 3.22
N GLY A 234 -7.05 -16.23 2.90
CA GLY A 234 -5.83 -15.88 3.61
C GLY A 234 -4.55 -16.60 3.20
N ILE A 235 -4.60 -17.70 2.44
CA ILE A 235 -3.39 -18.47 2.08
C ILE A 235 -3.40 -18.79 0.58
N GLY A 236 -2.26 -18.66 -0.10
CA GLY A 236 -2.15 -19.01 -1.52
C GLY A 236 -0.73 -19.29 -2.00
N ILE A 237 -0.61 -19.98 -3.13
CA ILE A 237 0.64 -20.18 -3.87
C ILE A 237 0.37 -19.90 -5.34
N HIS A 238 1.07 -18.93 -5.93
CA HIS A 238 1.14 -18.70 -7.37
C HIS A 238 2.35 -19.44 -7.94
N CYS A 239 2.12 -20.41 -8.82
CA CYS A 239 3.21 -21.23 -9.34
C CYS A 239 3.81 -20.69 -10.62
N ALA A 240 5.10 -20.95 -10.80
CA ALA A 240 5.73 -20.90 -12.11
C ALA A 240 5.00 -21.78 -13.12
N GLN A 241 5.11 -21.43 -14.40
CA GLN A 241 4.42 -22.13 -15.48
C GLN A 241 4.73 -23.64 -15.46
N ASN A 242 3.68 -24.47 -15.54
CA ASN A 242 3.79 -25.94 -15.51
C ASN A 242 4.48 -26.53 -14.26
N ASN A 243 4.57 -25.79 -13.15
CA ASN A 243 5.12 -26.35 -11.92
C ASN A 243 4.18 -27.42 -11.33
N ALA A 244 4.74 -28.53 -10.87
CA ALA A 244 3.98 -29.66 -10.36
C ALA A 244 3.20 -29.34 -9.08
N ILE A 245 3.66 -28.37 -8.27
CA ILE A 245 3.00 -27.96 -7.03
C ILE A 245 1.55 -27.56 -7.29
N CYS A 246 1.30 -26.65 -8.24
CA CYS A 246 -0.04 -26.19 -8.61
C CYS A 246 -0.62 -26.98 -9.81
N SER A 247 -0.28 -28.26 -9.93
CA SER A 247 -0.88 -29.12 -10.96
C SER A 247 -2.35 -29.40 -10.65
N PRO A 248 -3.19 -29.75 -11.64
CA PRO A 248 -4.57 -30.14 -11.40
C PRO A 248 -4.72 -31.34 -10.45
N SER A 249 -3.74 -32.25 -10.41
CA SER A 249 -3.74 -33.38 -9.44
C SER A 249 -3.58 -32.92 -8.00
N ASN A 250 -3.01 -31.74 -7.79
CA ASN A 250 -2.88 -31.08 -6.50
C ASN A 250 -3.97 -30.01 -6.31
N THR A 251 -5.10 -30.11 -7.00
CA THR A 251 -6.21 -29.14 -6.96
C THR A 251 -5.90 -27.74 -7.50
N GLY A 252 -4.77 -27.58 -8.20
CA GLY A 252 -4.38 -26.32 -8.84
C GLY A 252 -5.44 -25.79 -9.81
N LYS A 253 -5.67 -24.48 -9.77
CA LYS A 253 -6.57 -23.74 -10.66
C LYS A 253 -5.76 -22.79 -11.54
N SER A 254 -6.30 -22.44 -12.69
CA SER A 254 -5.69 -21.41 -13.54
C SER A 254 -5.54 -20.12 -12.73
N ASP A 255 -4.33 -19.58 -12.69
CA ASP A 255 -4.03 -18.28 -12.10
C ASP A 255 -4.20 -17.22 -13.20
N LEU A 256 -5.38 -16.61 -13.27
CA LEU A 256 -5.79 -15.77 -14.38
C LEU A 256 -5.46 -14.30 -14.10
N LEU A 257 -4.69 -13.69 -15.01
CA LEU A 257 -4.43 -12.25 -15.06
C LEU A 257 -4.80 -11.72 -16.46
N PRO A 258 -6.01 -11.17 -16.65
CA PRO A 258 -6.57 -10.91 -17.98
C PRO A 258 -5.83 -9.81 -18.76
N ASP A 259 -5.28 -8.82 -18.06
CA ASP A 259 -4.63 -7.65 -18.65
C ASP A 259 -3.10 -7.65 -18.43
N GLU A 260 -2.51 -8.76 -17.99
CA GLU A 260 -1.09 -8.83 -17.68
C GLU A 260 -0.22 -8.51 -18.91
N PRO A 261 0.67 -7.50 -18.87
CA PRO A 261 1.56 -7.18 -19.97
C PRO A 261 2.38 -8.40 -20.40
N GLY A 262 2.37 -8.72 -21.70
CA GLY A 262 3.06 -9.91 -22.23
C GLY A 262 2.32 -11.24 -22.03
N GLY A 263 1.15 -11.24 -21.36
CA GLY A 263 0.28 -12.39 -21.15
C GLY A 263 0.69 -13.30 -19.99
N TYR A 264 -0.29 -14.05 -19.46
CA TYR A 264 -0.11 -14.91 -18.28
C TYR A 264 -0.84 -16.26 -18.40
N THR A 265 -0.83 -16.84 -19.60
CA THR A 265 -1.53 -18.11 -19.88
C THR A 265 -0.70 -19.32 -19.43
N GLY A 266 -1.36 -20.32 -18.83
CA GLY A 266 -0.73 -21.60 -18.44
C GLY A 266 -0.04 -21.58 -17.07
N PHE A 267 -0.24 -20.51 -16.31
CA PHE A 267 0.12 -20.43 -14.89
C PHE A 267 -1.05 -20.92 -14.05
N ASN A 268 -0.73 -21.59 -12.93
CA ASN A 268 -1.71 -22.11 -12.00
C ASN A 268 -1.38 -21.66 -10.58
N GLY A 269 -2.39 -21.64 -9.72
CA GLY A 269 -2.25 -21.37 -8.29
C GLY A 269 -2.98 -22.39 -7.43
N LEU A 270 -2.61 -22.42 -6.15
CA LEU A 270 -3.34 -23.06 -5.06
C LEU A 270 -3.93 -21.95 -4.19
N PHE A 271 -5.23 -22.01 -3.91
CA PHE A 271 -5.95 -20.95 -3.21
C PHE A 271 -6.64 -21.53 -1.98
N GLY A 272 -6.29 -21.03 -0.80
CA GLY A 272 -6.81 -21.48 0.48
C GLY A 272 -5.92 -22.47 1.22
N HIS A 273 -6.01 -22.45 2.55
CA HIS A 273 -5.39 -23.45 3.42
C HIS A 273 -5.72 -24.88 2.97
N LYS A 274 -6.98 -25.13 2.59
CA LYS A 274 -7.48 -26.45 2.17
C LYS A 274 -6.62 -27.08 1.06
N TYR A 275 -6.14 -26.27 0.13
CA TYR A 275 -5.36 -26.72 -1.03
C TYR A 275 -3.84 -26.53 -0.86
N VAL A 276 -3.42 -25.59 -0.01
CA VAL A 276 -2.00 -25.34 0.26
C VAL A 276 -1.43 -26.29 1.32
N ALA A 277 -2.14 -26.50 2.44
CA ALA A 277 -1.64 -27.27 3.58
C ALA A 277 -1.23 -28.71 3.23
N PRO A 278 -1.95 -29.47 2.38
CA PRO A 278 -1.53 -30.82 1.98
C PRO A 278 -0.17 -30.87 1.27
N ILE A 279 0.26 -29.77 0.65
CA ILE A 279 1.55 -29.67 -0.05
C ILE A 279 2.69 -29.38 0.93
N ILE A 280 2.47 -28.47 1.87
CA ILE A 280 3.51 -27.95 2.76
C ILE A 280 3.56 -28.65 4.13
N SER A 281 2.56 -29.47 4.42
CA SER A 281 2.45 -30.30 5.63
C SER A 281 1.79 -31.66 5.30
N PRO A 282 2.43 -32.52 4.50
CA PRO A 282 1.79 -33.75 3.99
C PRO A 282 1.49 -34.80 5.06
N ASN A 283 2.08 -34.68 6.26
CA ASN A 283 1.99 -35.68 7.33
C ASN A 283 0.97 -35.32 8.43
N GLY A 284 0.18 -34.27 8.25
CA GLY A 284 -0.82 -33.84 9.24
C GLY A 284 -1.20 -32.37 9.09
N PRO A 285 -2.10 -31.86 9.94
CA PRO A 285 -2.46 -30.45 9.93
C PRO A 285 -1.21 -29.58 10.15
N LEU A 286 -1.16 -28.43 9.47
CA LEU A 286 -0.08 -27.47 9.69
C LEU A 286 -0.14 -26.96 11.13
N LYS A 287 1.03 -26.80 11.72
CA LYS A 287 1.20 -26.30 13.08
C LYS A 287 1.94 -24.97 13.10
N ASP A 288 1.58 -24.13 14.04
CA ASP A 288 2.31 -22.90 14.34
C ASP A 288 3.74 -23.22 14.85
N LEU A 289 4.57 -22.19 15.02
CA LEU A 289 5.94 -22.36 15.54
C LEU A 289 5.99 -22.83 17.01
N ASN A 290 4.86 -22.83 17.73
CA ASN A 290 4.74 -23.36 19.09
C ASN A 290 4.28 -24.84 19.11
N GLY A 291 3.94 -25.42 17.96
CA GLY A 291 3.49 -26.80 17.81
C GLY A 291 1.98 -27.01 17.94
N ASN A 292 1.18 -25.93 17.98
CA ASN A 292 -0.28 -26.00 18.01
C ASN A 292 -0.83 -26.12 16.59
N VAL A 293 -1.93 -26.85 16.42
CA VAL A 293 -2.65 -26.89 15.13
C VAL A 293 -3.21 -25.49 14.84
N ILE A 294 -2.99 -25.01 13.62
CA ILE A 294 -3.54 -23.71 13.19
C ILE A 294 -5.03 -23.88 12.92
N GLN A 295 -5.83 -23.08 13.62
CA GLN A 295 -7.29 -23.08 13.55
C GLN A 295 -7.82 -21.75 14.04
N ASP A 296 -9.04 -21.40 13.64
CA ASP A 296 -9.73 -20.21 14.13
C ASP A 296 -10.23 -20.38 15.59
N PRO A 297 -10.74 -19.31 16.24
CA PRO A 297 -11.24 -19.38 17.61
C PRO A 297 -12.46 -20.30 17.80
N GLN A 298 -13.17 -20.65 16.72
CA GLN A 298 -14.30 -21.58 16.73
C GLN A 298 -13.85 -23.04 16.52
N GLY A 299 -12.56 -23.27 16.28
CA GLY A 299 -11.96 -24.59 16.11
C GLY A 299 -12.00 -25.12 14.67
N HIS A 300 -12.29 -24.27 13.68
CA HIS A 300 -12.13 -24.64 12.28
C HIS A 300 -10.64 -24.70 11.95
N VAL A 301 -10.13 -25.90 11.66
CA VAL A 301 -8.74 -26.08 11.21
C VAL A 301 -8.56 -25.39 9.88
N GLY A 302 -7.59 -24.48 9.79
CA GLY A 302 -7.38 -23.65 8.61
C GLY A 302 -6.78 -22.28 8.91
N PHE A 303 -6.98 -21.34 7.99
CA PHE A 303 -6.67 -19.93 8.20
C PHE A 303 -7.43 -19.38 9.42
N PRO A 304 -6.75 -18.80 10.42
CA PRO A 304 -7.39 -18.43 11.69
C PRO A 304 -8.15 -17.09 11.63
N GLY A 305 -8.19 -16.43 10.46
CA GLY A 305 -8.58 -15.03 10.31
C GLY A 305 -7.37 -14.10 10.32
N PHE A 306 -7.53 -12.91 9.73
CA PHE A 306 -6.45 -11.91 9.63
C PHE A 306 -5.97 -11.47 11.01
N ASP A 307 -6.90 -11.24 11.95
CA ASP A 307 -6.62 -10.91 13.34
C ASP A 307 -5.97 -12.07 14.14
N GLY A 308 -6.01 -13.29 13.59
CA GLY A 308 -5.36 -14.48 14.16
C GLY A 308 -3.93 -14.70 13.65
N MET A 309 -3.40 -13.84 12.78
CA MET A 309 -2.11 -14.01 12.11
C MET A 309 -0.93 -13.54 12.98
N SER A 310 -0.80 -14.13 14.17
CA SER A 310 0.38 -13.94 15.02
C SER A 310 1.68 -14.34 14.30
N ALA A 311 2.82 -13.82 14.75
CA ALA A 311 4.12 -14.18 14.19
C ALA A 311 4.38 -15.71 14.18
N ALA A 312 3.90 -16.44 15.18
CA ALA A 312 4.05 -17.90 15.24
C ALA A 312 3.25 -18.62 14.14
N VAL A 313 2.11 -18.07 13.73
CA VAL A 313 1.27 -18.59 12.65
C VAL A 313 1.89 -18.22 11.30
N SER A 314 2.08 -16.93 11.00
CA SER A 314 2.55 -16.48 9.68
C SER A 314 3.91 -17.07 9.31
N LEU A 315 4.87 -17.02 10.25
CA LEU A 315 6.22 -17.54 10.01
C LEU A 315 6.26 -19.07 9.89
N SER A 316 5.27 -19.79 10.42
CA SER A 316 5.15 -21.24 10.22
C SER A 316 4.76 -21.60 8.79
N TYR A 317 3.82 -20.85 8.18
CA TYR A 317 3.48 -20.99 6.77
C TYR A 317 4.67 -20.62 5.88
N VAL A 318 5.33 -19.49 6.17
CA VAL A 318 6.51 -19.03 5.42
C VAL A 318 7.59 -20.12 5.42
N ALA A 319 7.97 -20.64 6.59
CA ALA A 319 8.99 -21.70 6.66
C ALA A 319 8.55 -22.97 5.93
N ALA A 320 7.30 -23.42 6.13
CA ALA A 320 6.78 -24.61 5.46
C ALA A 320 6.75 -24.44 3.92
N MET A 321 6.37 -23.28 3.40
CA MET A 321 6.43 -22.97 1.97
C MET A 321 7.87 -22.99 1.43
N GLN A 322 8.80 -22.34 2.12
CA GLN A 322 10.21 -22.31 1.74
C GLN A 322 10.84 -23.73 1.69
N GLU A 323 10.50 -24.58 2.65
CA GLU A 323 10.93 -25.98 2.73
C GLU A 323 10.35 -26.86 1.61
N HIS A 324 9.20 -26.48 1.06
CA HIS A 324 8.43 -27.28 0.10
C HIS A 324 8.38 -26.64 -1.31
N GLY A 325 9.48 -26.02 -1.73
CA GLY A 325 9.67 -25.60 -3.12
C GLY A 325 8.96 -24.31 -3.52
N VAL A 326 8.68 -23.44 -2.55
CA VAL A 326 8.15 -22.08 -2.74
C VAL A 326 9.19 -21.07 -2.27
N PRO A 327 10.19 -20.72 -3.11
CA PRO A 327 11.35 -19.93 -2.70
C PRO A 327 11.07 -18.44 -2.46
N VAL A 328 9.93 -17.93 -2.94
CA VAL A 328 9.50 -16.54 -2.71
C VAL A 328 8.28 -16.58 -1.81
N THR A 329 8.34 -15.94 -0.65
CA THR A 329 7.22 -15.92 0.31
C THR A 329 6.99 -14.53 0.84
N TYR A 330 5.73 -14.11 0.83
CA TYR A 330 5.25 -12.87 1.40
C TYR A 330 4.31 -13.21 2.56
N SER A 331 4.44 -12.51 3.68
CA SER A 331 3.52 -12.70 4.80
C SER A 331 3.16 -11.41 5.50
N TYR A 332 1.92 -11.33 5.94
CA TYR A 332 1.41 -10.38 6.92
C TYR A 332 1.50 -10.96 8.35
N ILE A 333 1.72 -10.11 9.35
CA ILE A 333 1.64 -10.43 10.78
C ILE A 333 0.79 -9.36 11.46
N SER A 334 -0.24 -9.76 12.22
CA SER A 334 -1.10 -8.85 12.98
C SER A 334 -0.30 -8.02 13.99
N ASP A 335 -0.87 -6.92 14.45
CA ASP A 335 -0.23 -6.03 15.40
C ASP A 335 0.05 -6.73 16.75
N ALA A 336 0.65 -6.00 17.68
CA ALA A 336 0.81 -6.47 19.06
C ALA A 336 0.08 -5.57 20.07
N HIS A 337 -0.64 -4.57 19.54
CA HIS A 337 -1.29 -3.49 20.25
C HIS A 337 -2.63 -3.95 20.82
N ASP A 338 -3.23 -5.00 20.26
CA ASP A 338 -4.46 -5.60 20.73
C ASP A 338 -4.30 -6.98 21.41
N ALA A 339 -5.26 -7.32 22.27
CA ALA A 339 -5.42 -8.70 22.73
C ALA A 339 -6.08 -9.56 21.64
N HIS A 340 -5.29 -10.04 20.69
CA HIS A 340 -5.81 -10.88 19.60
C HIS A 340 -6.45 -12.18 20.09
N PRO A 341 -7.56 -12.64 19.47
CA PRO A 341 -8.15 -12.12 18.23
C PRO A 341 -9.44 -11.30 18.48
N SER A 342 -9.54 -10.54 19.58
CA SER A 342 -10.81 -9.85 19.89
C SER A 342 -10.66 -8.55 20.67
N GLY A 343 -9.43 -8.07 20.87
CA GLY A 343 -9.14 -6.99 21.80
C GLY A 343 -9.38 -7.38 23.27
N PRO A 344 -9.29 -6.42 24.20
CA PRO A 344 -9.19 -4.97 23.95
C PRO A 344 -7.78 -4.50 23.59
N ALA A 345 -7.68 -3.24 23.16
CA ALA A 345 -6.42 -2.54 22.96
C ALA A 345 -5.60 -2.39 24.25
N TYR A 346 -4.29 -2.48 24.09
CA TYR A 346 -3.31 -2.23 25.14
C TYR A 346 -2.68 -0.85 25.01
N GLY A 347 -2.26 -0.27 26.14
CA GLY A 347 -1.37 0.89 26.14
C GLY A 347 0.11 0.50 26.20
N PRO A 348 1.03 1.37 25.75
CA PRO A 348 2.47 1.11 25.77
C PRO A 348 2.98 0.59 27.12
N GLY A 349 3.66 -0.56 27.09
CA GLY A 349 4.25 -1.16 28.29
C GLY A 349 3.23 -1.83 29.24
N GLN A 350 1.97 -1.99 28.84
CA GLN A 350 1.06 -2.89 29.54
C GLN A 350 1.54 -4.34 29.43
N ALA A 351 1.29 -5.14 30.47
CA ALA A 351 1.81 -6.50 30.56
C ALA A 351 1.37 -7.41 29.39
N GLY A 352 0.13 -7.24 28.89
CA GLY A 352 -0.39 -7.99 27.75
C GLY A 352 0.37 -7.71 26.45
N TYR A 353 0.58 -6.43 26.15
CA TYR A 353 1.37 -5.97 24.99
C TYR A 353 2.82 -6.45 25.06
N VAL A 354 3.50 -6.27 26.20
CA VAL A 354 4.88 -6.77 26.40
C VAL A 354 4.95 -8.28 26.22
N GLN A 355 3.93 -9.02 26.66
CA GLN A 355 3.85 -10.48 26.48
C GLN A 355 3.59 -10.88 25.02
N ALA A 356 2.78 -10.12 24.28
CA ALA A 356 2.54 -10.34 22.85
C ALA A 356 3.85 -10.16 22.06
N LEU A 357 4.54 -9.04 22.25
CA LEU A 357 5.86 -8.77 21.65
C LEU A 357 6.88 -9.83 22.02
N LYS A 358 6.89 -10.30 23.28
CA LYS A 358 7.79 -11.39 23.69
C LYS A 358 7.48 -12.70 22.97
N SER A 359 6.20 -12.96 22.69
CA SER A 359 5.77 -14.13 21.93
C SER A 359 6.19 -14.03 20.47
N TYR A 360 6.10 -12.83 19.86
CA TYR A 360 6.60 -12.57 18.51
C TYR A 360 8.13 -12.72 18.44
N ASP A 361 8.86 -12.18 19.41
CA ASP A 361 10.31 -12.34 19.54
C ASP A 361 10.73 -13.82 19.56
N ASN A 362 10.05 -14.64 20.37
CA ASN A 362 10.29 -16.08 20.45
C ASN A 362 9.98 -16.80 19.13
N ALA A 363 8.92 -16.37 18.42
CA ALA A 363 8.57 -16.88 17.11
C ALA A 363 9.67 -16.57 16.08
N PHE A 364 10.21 -15.35 16.04
CA PHE A 364 11.36 -15.01 15.18
C PHE A 364 12.61 -15.82 15.52
N GLY A 365 12.92 -16.01 16.80
CA GLY A 365 14.03 -16.87 17.22
C GLY A 365 13.88 -18.32 16.72
N SER A 366 12.66 -18.87 16.83
CA SER A 366 12.33 -20.22 16.34
C SER A 366 12.36 -20.31 14.82
N PHE A 367 11.84 -19.30 14.13
CA PHE A 367 11.82 -19.18 12.68
C PHE A 367 13.22 -19.17 12.08
N PHE A 368 14.10 -18.28 12.56
CA PHE A 368 15.47 -18.22 12.05
C PHE A 368 16.25 -19.51 12.32
N LYS A 369 16.01 -20.16 13.47
CA LYS A 369 16.61 -21.46 13.76
C LYS A 369 16.14 -22.55 12.80
N ARG A 370 14.83 -22.58 12.47
CA ARG A 370 14.23 -23.52 11.52
C ARG A 370 14.78 -23.32 10.10
N LEU A 371 14.78 -22.09 9.60
CA LEU A 371 15.37 -21.80 8.28
C LEU A 371 16.85 -22.17 8.22
N GLN A 372 17.60 -21.87 9.29
CA GLN A 372 19.03 -22.19 9.36
C GLN A 372 19.30 -23.70 9.32
N SER A 373 18.41 -24.56 9.85
CA SER A 373 18.56 -26.01 9.73
C SER A 373 18.43 -26.52 8.30
N ASP A 374 17.69 -25.81 7.46
CA ASP A 374 17.53 -26.11 6.03
C ASP A 374 18.52 -25.35 5.14
N GLY A 375 19.47 -24.63 5.76
CA GLY A 375 20.49 -23.85 5.05
C GLY A 375 19.97 -22.54 4.46
N ILE A 376 18.74 -22.14 4.77
CA ILE A 376 18.15 -20.86 4.36
C ILE A 376 18.58 -19.78 5.35
N ASN A 377 19.40 -18.82 4.92
CA ASN A 377 19.93 -17.78 5.80
C ASN A 377 20.37 -16.52 5.03
N LYS A 378 20.92 -15.54 5.73
CA LYS A 378 21.35 -14.24 5.17
C LYS A 378 22.36 -14.33 4.02
N SER A 379 23.07 -15.44 3.84
CA SER A 379 24.04 -15.60 2.75
C SER A 379 23.41 -15.99 1.42
N ASN A 380 22.18 -16.52 1.43
CA ASN A 380 21.48 -17.00 0.23
C ASN A 380 20.02 -16.52 0.11
N SER A 381 19.57 -15.64 1.00
CA SER A 381 18.19 -15.18 1.04
C SER A 381 18.15 -13.64 1.13
N LEU A 382 17.19 -13.05 0.43
CA LEU A 382 16.80 -11.66 0.63
C LEU A 382 15.65 -11.63 1.64
N PHE A 383 15.90 -11.04 2.81
CA PHE A 383 14.87 -10.75 3.79
C PHE A 383 14.49 -9.28 3.73
N VAL A 384 13.18 -9.02 3.73
CA VAL A 384 12.60 -7.69 3.83
C VAL A 384 11.59 -7.71 4.96
N PHE A 385 11.73 -6.78 5.90
CA PHE A 385 10.84 -6.61 7.04
C PHE A 385 10.41 -5.15 7.09
N THR A 386 9.12 -4.87 7.25
CA THR A 386 8.59 -3.51 7.40
C THR A 386 7.26 -3.56 8.15
N ALA A 387 6.73 -2.43 8.58
CA ALA A 387 5.30 -2.32 8.87
C ALA A 387 4.57 -1.72 7.66
N ASP A 388 3.25 -1.88 7.61
CA ASP A 388 2.35 -1.16 6.70
C ASP A 388 2.20 0.31 7.13
N GLU A 389 1.89 0.56 8.39
CA GLU A 389 1.80 1.89 8.95
C GLU A 389 2.35 1.91 10.38
N GLY A 390 2.26 3.08 11.02
CA GLY A 390 2.22 3.17 12.47
C GLY A 390 0.91 3.80 12.92
N ASP A 391 0.76 3.92 14.23
CA ASP A 391 -0.44 4.39 14.89
C ASP A 391 -0.16 5.47 15.95
N HIS A 392 -1.20 6.24 16.20
CA HIS A 392 -1.30 7.15 17.32
C HIS A 392 -2.02 6.51 18.51
N PHE A 393 -1.31 6.34 19.63
CA PHE A 393 -1.91 5.88 20.88
C PHE A 393 -2.80 6.95 21.53
N VAL A 394 -4.07 6.63 21.73
CA VAL A 394 -5.04 7.46 22.43
C VAL A 394 -5.23 6.99 23.87
N GLY A 395 -4.53 7.65 24.81
CA GLY A 395 -4.63 7.33 26.22
C GLY A 395 -4.10 8.39 27.16
N GLY A 396 -4.44 8.23 28.44
CA GLY A 396 -3.99 9.10 29.52
C GLY A 396 -2.54 8.83 29.96
N GLN A 397 -2.12 9.52 31.02
CA GLN A 397 -0.79 9.32 31.59
C GLN A 397 -0.63 7.89 32.16
N PRO A 398 0.52 7.23 31.93
CA PRO A 398 0.77 5.90 32.45
C PRO A 398 1.02 5.90 33.97
N SER A 399 0.66 4.79 34.62
CA SER A 399 0.85 4.56 36.05
C SER A 399 1.52 3.19 36.31
N PRO A 400 2.45 3.09 37.30
CA PRO A 400 3.01 4.19 38.08
C PRO A 400 3.89 5.10 37.22
N ALA A 401 4.09 6.35 37.66
CA ALA A 401 4.96 7.29 36.95
C ALA A 401 6.38 6.69 36.76
N GLY A 402 6.89 6.75 35.54
CA GLY A 402 8.18 6.16 35.18
C GLY A 402 8.16 4.63 34.98
N CYS A 403 6.99 4.00 34.88
CA CYS A 403 6.89 2.63 34.39
C CYS A 403 7.55 2.51 33.00
N ASN A 404 8.05 1.31 32.69
CA ASN A 404 8.82 1.06 31.47
C ASN A 404 8.40 -0.22 30.74
N GLY A 405 7.33 -0.89 31.19
CA GLY A 405 6.81 -2.13 30.64
C GLY A 405 7.67 -3.37 30.91
N VAL A 406 9.00 -3.23 30.92
CA VAL A 406 9.93 -4.35 31.05
C VAL A 406 10.13 -4.78 32.50
N THR A 407 10.45 -3.83 33.38
CA THR A 407 10.69 -4.09 34.82
C THR A 407 9.52 -3.68 35.69
N THR A 408 8.80 -2.63 35.25
CA THR A 408 7.61 -2.11 35.93
C THR A 408 6.52 -1.96 34.86
N PRO A 409 5.50 -2.84 34.86
CA PRO A 409 4.39 -2.73 33.92
C PRO A 409 3.69 -1.38 34.03
N CYS A 410 3.27 -0.85 32.88
CA CYS A 410 2.42 0.33 32.81
C CYS A 410 0.95 -0.05 32.91
N THR A 411 0.14 0.88 33.42
CA THR A 411 -1.34 0.81 33.46
C THR A 411 -1.91 2.16 33.10
N TYR A 412 -3.12 2.17 32.52
CA TYR A 412 -3.76 3.38 32.01
C TYR A 412 -5.20 3.44 32.54
N SER A 413 -5.54 4.52 33.24
CA SER A 413 -6.90 4.74 33.75
C SER A 413 -7.85 5.32 32.69
N GLN A 414 -7.29 5.87 31.62
CA GLN A 414 -7.98 6.37 30.43
C GLN A 414 -7.24 5.79 29.22
N ILE A 415 -7.96 5.06 28.37
CA ILE A 415 -7.45 4.44 27.15
C ILE A 415 -8.61 4.34 26.17
N GLY A 416 -8.40 4.69 24.91
CA GLY A 416 -9.39 4.53 23.85
C GLY A 416 -9.50 5.73 22.92
N GLU A 417 -9.76 5.50 21.64
CA GLU A 417 -10.03 6.52 20.63
C GLU A 417 -11.24 7.40 21.02
N LEU A 418 -11.29 8.61 20.46
CA LEU A 418 -12.40 9.53 20.63
C LEU A 418 -13.34 9.48 19.42
N ASN A 419 -14.43 8.75 19.52
CA ASN A 419 -15.41 8.66 18.44
C ASN A 419 -16.21 9.93 18.34
N ALA A 420 -16.15 10.60 17.18
CA ALA A 420 -16.81 11.85 16.90
C ALA A 420 -17.86 11.73 15.77
N ASN A 421 -19.12 12.03 16.09
CA ASN A 421 -20.21 12.13 15.12
C ASN A 421 -20.09 13.45 14.34
N MET A 422 -19.37 13.43 13.22
CA MET A 422 -19.14 14.59 12.36
C MET A 422 -20.44 15.23 11.87
N ALA A 423 -21.45 14.42 11.52
CA ALA A 423 -22.75 14.94 11.07
C ALA A 423 -23.48 15.71 12.19
N GLY A 424 -23.37 15.22 13.43
CA GLY A 424 -23.95 15.89 14.60
C GLY A 424 -23.26 17.20 14.93
N LEU A 425 -21.91 17.23 14.88
CA LEU A 425 -21.12 18.44 15.11
C LEU A 425 -21.38 19.49 14.02
N LEU A 426 -21.39 19.11 12.74
CA LEU A 426 -21.73 20.01 11.63
C LEU A 426 -23.11 20.66 11.81
N ALA A 427 -24.12 19.87 12.20
CA ALA A 427 -25.48 20.37 12.38
C ALA A 427 -25.61 21.30 13.59
N THR A 428 -24.92 21.00 14.70
CA THR A 428 -25.07 21.72 15.97
C THR A 428 -24.15 22.93 16.11
N GLU A 429 -22.92 22.85 15.61
CA GLU A 429 -21.94 23.94 15.68
C GLU A 429 -22.04 24.89 14.49
N GLN A 430 -22.25 24.35 13.29
CA GLN A 430 -22.18 25.10 12.02
C GLN A 430 -23.54 25.26 11.33
N GLY A 431 -24.60 24.62 11.83
CA GLY A 431 -25.93 24.64 11.21
C GLY A 431 -26.00 23.93 9.85
N VAL A 432 -25.01 23.08 9.54
CA VAL A 432 -24.93 22.36 8.26
C VAL A 432 -25.66 21.03 8.36
N THR A 433 -26.77 20.90 7.63
CA THR A 433 -27.58 19.67 7.55
C THR A 433 -27.56 19.05 6.15
N THR A 434 -26.59 19.42 5.32
CA THR A 434 -26.38 18.83 3.99
C THR A 434 -26.26 17.31 4.10
N PRO A 435 -27.06 16.52 3.38
CA PRO A 435 -26.95 15.07 3.44
C PRO A 435 -25.62 14.56 2.86
N PHE A 436 -24.92 13.72 3.61
CA PHE A 436 -23.69 13.06 3.18
C PHE A 436 -23.54 11.69 3.82
N LYS A 437 -22.63 10.89 3.28
CA LYS A 437 -22.07 9.70 3.94
C LYS A 437 -20.56 9.88 4.05
N ALA A 438 -19.96 9.21 5.02
CA ALA A 438 -18.51 9.17 5.18
C ALA A 438 -18.03 7.72 5.23
N HIS A 439 -16.82 7.46 4.73
CA HIS A 439 -16.01 6.39 5.28
C HIS A 439 -15.62 6.82 6.70
N SER A 440 -15.90 5.98 7.70
CA SER A 440 -15.59 6.34 9.09
C SER A 440 -14.14 5.99 9.35
N ASP A 441 -13.35 6.96 9.80
CA ASP A 441 -11.89 6.88 9.87
C ASP A 441 -11.33 8.01 10.74
N SER A 442 -10.04 7.95 11.10
CA SER A 442 -9.33 9.12 11.63
C SER A 442 -9.18 10.19 10.52
N ALA A 443 -9.01 9.74 9.27
CA ALA A 443 -9.01 10.58 8.08
C ALA A 443 -10.27 10.35 7.20
N PRO A 444 -11.47 10.78 7.65
CA PRO A 444 -12.72 10.41 6.98
C PRO A 444 -12.81 10.99 5.56
N THR A 445 -13.19 10.14 4.61
CA THR A 445 -13.54 10.56 3.25
C THR A 445 -15.04 10.79 3.13
N VAL A 446 -15.43 11.95 2.61
CA VAL A 446 -16.81 12.45 2.59
C VAL A 446 -17.41 12.32 1.19
N TYR A 447 -18.66 11.86 1.12
CA TYR A 447 -19.43 11.71 -0.10
C TYR A 447 -20.74 12.47 0.06
N ILE A 448 -20.79 13.72 -0.43
CA ILE A 448 -21.99 14.55 -0.36
C ILE A 448 -23.06 13.99 -1.32
N THR A 449 -24.28 13.81 -0.82
CA THR A 449 -25.38 13.26 -1.61
C THR A 449 -25.67 14.17 -2.81
N GLY A 450 -25.82 13.56 -3.99
CA GLY A 450 -25.97 14.25 -5.27
C GLY A 450 -24.67 14.47 -6.03
N ASN A 451 -23.52 14.08 -5.46
CA ASN A 451 -22.18 14.28 -6.02
C ASN A 451 -21.97 15.69 -6.61
N PRO A 452 -22.20 16.75 -5.83
CA PRO A 452 -22.06 18.12 -6.31
C PRO A 452 -20.62 18.42 -6.73
N ALA A 453 -20.45 19.29 -7.74
CA ALA A 453 -19.13 19.76 -8.15
C ALA A 453 -18.37 20.39 -6.96
N ARG A 454 -17.04 20.22 -6.95
CA ARG A 454 -16.16 20.73 -5.88
C ARG A 454 -16.30 22.25 -5.64
N ASP A 455 -16.55 23.02 -6.70
CA ASP A 455 -16.70 24.47 -6.67
C ASP A 455 -18.16 24.93 -6.47
N ASN A 456 -19.07 24.01 -6.14
CA ASN A 456 -20.47 24.33 -5.89
C ASN A 456 -20.60 25.25 -4.68
N GLN A 457 -20.98 26.50 -4.95
CA GLN A 457 -21.03 27.60 -3.98
C GLN A 457 -22.16 27.46 -2.95
N THR A 458 -23.15 26.59 -3.18
CA THR A 458 -24.31 26.43 -2.28
C THR A 458 -24.28 25.14 -1.47
N ILE A 459 -23.47 24.15 -1.88
CA ILE A 459 -23.41 22.83 -1.23
C ILE A 459 -21.98 22.51 -0.76
N THR A 460 -21.04 22.30 -1.69
CA THR A 460 -19.71 21.78 -1.36
C THR A 460 -18.86 22.80 -0.61
N ARG A 461 -18.76 24.02 -1.14
CA ARG A 461 -17.96 25.10 -0.54
C ARG A 461 -18.37 25.48 0.89
N PRO A 462 -19.67 25.69 1.21
CA PRO A 462 -20.07 25.91 2.59
C PRO A 462 -19.84 24.70 3.49
N PHE A 463 -19.92 23.47 2.96
CA PHE A 463 -19.62 22.25 3.71
C PHE A 463 -18.13 22.17 4.11
N GLU A 464 -17.21 22.36 3.15
CA GLU A 464 -15.75 22.33 3.41
C GLU A 464 -15.33 23.36 4.46
N ARG A 465 -15.82 24.60 4.33
CA ARG A 465 -15.59 25.65 5.33
C ARG A 465 -16.13 25.31 6.72
N ALA A 466 -17.21 24.55 6.81
CA ALA A 466 -17.80 24.13 8.07
C ALA A 466 -17.00 22.98 8.71
N VAL A 467 -16.53 22.01 7.91
CA VAL A 467 -15.62 20.96 8.38
C VAL A 467 -14.34 21.56 8.97
N GLY A 468 -13.74 22.56 8.32
CA GLY A 468 -12.55 23.26 8.83
C GLY A 468 -12.75 24.01 10.16
N LYS A 469 -14.00 24.17 10.64
CA LYS A 469 -14.32 24.89 11.89
C LYS A 469 -14.77 23.97 13.01
N LEU A 470 -14.82 22.65 12.78
CA LEU A 470 -15.30 21.72 13.77
C LEU A 470 -14.39 21.68 14.99
N THR A 471 -15.01 21.73 16.16
CA THR A 471 -14.36 21.51 17.44
C THR A 471 -14.99 20.34 18.15
N ALA A 472 -14.34 19.85 19.21
CA ALA A 472 -14.92 18.85 20.08
C ALA A 472 -14.37 19.00 21.49
N VAL A 473 -15.24 18.83 22.49
CA VAL A 473 -14.79 18.70 23.88
C VAL A 473 -14.24 17.29 24.08
N ASN A 474 -12.97 17.20 24.39
CA ASN A 474 -12.26 15.96 24.66
C ASN A 474 -12.71 15.40 26.01
N PRO A 475 -13.37 14.22 26.05
CA PRO A 475 -13.89 13.67 27.29
C PRO A 475 -12.81 13.21 28.27
N MET A 476 -11.57 12.98 27.81
CA MET A 476 -10.46 12.60 28.69
C MET A 476 -9.80 13.80 29.37
N THR A 477 -9.63 14.90 28.63
CA THR A 477 -8.86 16.07 29.11
C THR A 477 -9.74 17.23 29.56
N GLY A 478 -10.98 17.30 29.07
CA GLY A 478 -11.89 18.42 29.24
C GLY A 478 -11.58 19.63 28.37
N ASN A 479 -10.55 19.57 27.52
CA ASN A 479 -10.19 20.64 26.59
C ASN A 479 -11.12 20.66 25.37
N THR A 480 -11.18 21.79 24.68
CA THR A 480 -11.82 21.88 23.36
C THR A 480 -10.74 21.79 22.30
N ASP A 481 -10.76 20.70 21.54
CA ASP A 481 -9.80 20.42 20.48
C ASP A 481 -10.36 20.89 19.13
N THR A 482 -9.48 21.35 18.24
CA THR A 482 -9.82 21.56 16.83
C THR A 482 -9.66 20.24 16.11
N LEU A 483 -10.73 19.76 15.46
CA LEU A 483 -10.72 18.45 14.82
C LEU A 483 -9.92 18.44 13.52
N THR A 484 -10.02 19.49 12.71
CA THR A 484 -9.38 19.52 11.37
C THR A 484 -7.92 19.90 11.46
N LYS A 485 -7.02 19.01 11.04
CA LYS A 485 -5.60 19.34 10.81
C LYS A 485 -5.35 19.70 9.35
N TYR A 486 -5.89 18.88 8.44
CA TYR A 486 -5.79 19.13 7.00
C TYR A 486 -7.08 18.77 6.27
N LEU A 487 -7.29 19.44 5.14
CA LEU A 487 -8.37 19.12 4.19
C LEU A 487 -7.78 18.97 2.78
N ALA A 488 -8.29 17.98 2.05
CA ALA A 488 -7.96 17.74 0.65
C ALA A 488 -9.25 17.55 -0.16
N ASP A 489 -9.48 18.40 -1.16
CA ASP A 489 -10.50 18.17 -2.18
C ASP A 489 -9.90 17.33 -3.35
N PRO A 490 -10.66 17.05 -4.43
CA PRO A 490 -10.14 16.26 -5.54
C PRO A 490 -8.91 16.83 -6.27
N VAL A 491 -8.57 18.10 -6.11
CA VAL A 491 -7.32 18.64 -6.68
C VAL A 491 -6.12 18.19 -5.85
N GLU A 492 -6.20 18.35 -4.53
CA GLU A 492 -5.11 17.93 -3.65
C GLU A 492 -5.02 16.41 -3.55
N MET A 493 -6.15 15.70 -3.47
CA MET A 493 -6.17 14.23 -3.49
C MET A 493 -5.49 13.68 -4.75
N LYS A 494 -5.63 14.35 -5.91
CA LYS A 494 -4.90 13.96 -7.12
C LYS A 494 -3.39 14.13 -6.95
N LEU A 495 -2.95 15.22 -6.32
CA LEU A 495 -1.52 15.44 -6.07
C LEU A 495 -0.95 14.37 -5.14
N LEU A 496 -1.72 13.97 -4.12
CA LEU A 496 -1.37 12.97 -3.13
C LEU A 496 -1.59 11.52 -3.58
N HIS A 497 -1.87 11.26 -4.87
CA HIS A 497 -2.09 9.92 -5.42
C HIS A 497 -3.32 9.16 -4.86
N MET A 498 -4.35 9.90 -4.45
CA MET A 498 -5.56 9.38 -3.80
C MET A 498 -6.79 9.30 -4.74
N ILE A 499 -6.60 9.27 -6.06
CA ILE A 499 -7.71 9.23 -7.04
C ILE A 499 -7.48 8.13 -8.08
N THR A 500 -8.39 7.16 -8.17
CA THR A 500 -8.38 6.13 -9.22
C THR A 500 -8.84 6.64 -10.58
N ALA A 501 -8.66 5.80 -11.60
CA ALA A 501 -9.30 5.95 -12.91
C ALA A 501 -10.83 6.06 -12.88
N ASP A 502 -11.50 5.47 -11.88
CA ASP A 502 -12.95 5.59 -11.75
C ASP A 502 -13.34 6.86 -10.98
N PRO A 503 -13.95 7.87 -11.64
CA PRO A 503 -14.40 9.08 -10.97
C PRO A 503 -15.48 8.80 -9.91
N ALA A 504 -16.22 7.69 -9.99
CA ALA A 504 -17.22 7.35 -8.98
C ALA A 504 -16.60 7.03 -7.61
N ARG A 505 -15.36 6.54 -7.58
CA ARG A 505 -14.62 6.25 -6.33
C ARG A 505 -14.02 7.48 -5.67
N THR A 506 -14.05 8.64 -6.33
CA THR A 506 -13.44 9.88 -5.83
C THR A 506 -14.32 10.52 -4.75
N PRO A 507 -13.82 10.73 -3.52
CA PRO A 507 -14.58 11.45 -2.48
C PRO A 507 -14.84 12.90 -2.87
N THR A 508 -15.84 13.53 -2.24
CA THR A 508 -16.05 14.97 -2.32
C THR A 508 -14.91 15.75 -1.66
N LEU A 509 -14.47 15.29 -0.48
CA LEU A 509 -13.27 15.77 0.21
C LEU A 509 -12.77 14.70 1.18
N THR A 510 -11.53 14.82 1.62
CA THR A 510 -10.94 14.07 2.73
C THR A 510 -10.53 15.05 3.81
N MET A 511 -10.84 14.73 5.06
CA MET A 511 -10.33 15.42 6.24
C MET A 511 -9.28 14.53 6.88
N PHE A 512 -8.10 15.09 7.18
CA PHE A 512 -7.15 14.47 8.10
C PHE A 512 -7.35 15.16 9.45
N ALA A 513 -7.82 14.41 10.43
CA ALA A 513 -8.24 14.94 11.71
C ALA A 513 -7.09 15.05 12.71
N ASP A 514 -7.44 15.47 13.92
CA ASP A 514 -6.61 15.30 15.09
C ASP A 514 -6.49 13.80 15.41
N PRO A 515 -5.26 13.23 15.49
CA PRO A 515 -5.06 11.78 15.63
C PRO A 515 -5.74 11.12 16.83
N ASN A 516 -6.22 11.87 17.81
CA ASN A 516 -7.00 11.32 18.93
C ASN A 516 -8.41 10.85 18.52
N TYR A 517 -8.90 11.28 17.35
CA TYR A 517 -10.30 11.14 16.97
C TYR A 517 -10.52 10.15 15.84
N PHE A 518 -11.60 9.38 15.96
CA PHE A 518 -12.15 8.55 14.89
C PHE A 518 -13.53 9.09 14.50
N LEU A 519 -13.70 9.49 13.24
CA LEU A 519 -14.83 10.30 12.80
C LEU A 519 -15.83 9.45 12.01
N PHE A 520 -17.12 9.61 12.31
CA PHE A 520 -18.21 8.92 11.60
C PHE A 520 -19.37 9.87 11.27
N ALA A 521 -20.28 9.44 10.41
CA ALA A 521 -21.49 10.19 10.03
C ALA A 521 -22.77 9.54 10.58
N GLY A 522 -23.24 10.02 11.73
CA GLY A 522 -24.45 9.55 12.41
C GLY A 522 -25.66 10.49 12.27
N ALA A 523 -26.44 10.62 13.35
CA ALA A 523 -27.58 11.54 13.38
C ALA A 523 -27.12 13.02 13.34
N PRO A 524 -27.82 13.92 12.63
CA PRO A 524 -27.42 15.32 12.49
C PRO A 524 -27.84 16.15 13.72
N ASN A 525 -27.47 15.70 14.91
CA ASN A 525 -27.62 16.40 16.18
C ASN A 525 -26.70 15.78 17.24
N CYS A 526 -26.54 16.47 18.37
CA CYS A 526 -25.84 15.98 19.55
C CYS A 526 -26.79 15.75 20.73
N SER A 527 -27.99 15.20 20.47
CA SER A 527 -28.93 14.83 21.56
C SER A 527 -28.36 13.69 22.41
N THR A 528 -27.59 12.81 21.78
CA THR A 528 -26.56 11.98 22.43
C THR A 528 -25.22 12.68 22.28
N PRO A 529 -24.26 12.52 23.21
CA PRO A 529 -22.94 13.11 23.08
C PRO A 529 -22.34 12.81 21.70
N CYS A 530 -21.95 13.86 20.98
CA CYS A 530 -21.31 13.72 19.68
C CYS A 530 -19.88 13.19 19.79
N VAL A 531 -19.28 13.24 20.98
CA VAL A 531 -17.95 12.70 21.26
C VAL A 531 -18.06 11.71 22.41
N THR A 532 -17.52 10.51 22.21
CA THR A 532 -17.45 9.46 23.24
C THR A 532 -16.11 8.74 23.13
N GLN A 533 -15.50 8.44 24.27
CA GLN A 533 -14.34 7.55 24.31
C GLN A 533 -14.76 6.09 24.05
N GLN A 534 -14.03 5.38 23.21
CA GLN A 534 -14.20 3.94 22.98
C GLN A 534 -12.97 3.17 23.47
N ALA A 535 -13.04 2.62 24.68
CA ALA A 535 -11.90 1.92 25.29
C ALA A 535 -11.49 0.61 24.61
N GLY A 536 -12.29 0.12 23.64
CA GLY A 536 -11.97 -1.08 22.87
C GLY A 536 -10.89 -0.89 21.81
N PHE A 537 -10.72 0.34 21.31
CA PHE A 537 -9.79 0.72 20.25
C PHE A 537 -8.96 1.87 20.76
N ALA A 538 -7.63 1.79 20.81
CA ALA A 538 -6.80 2.84 21.40
C ALA A 538 -5.65 3.31 20.51
N TRP A 539 -5.64 2.86 19.27
CA TRP A 539 -4.59 3.12 18.30
C TRP A 539 -5.26 3.53 17.00
N ASN A 540 -5.00 4.77 16.60
CA ASN A 540 -5.59 5.38 15.42
C ASN A 540 -4.53 5.57 14.34
N HIS A 541 -4.89 5.27 13.10
CA HIS A 541 -4.05 5.51 11.94
C HIS A 541 -4.86 6.03 10.76
N GLY A 542 -4.14 6.53 9.76
CA GLY A 542 -4.67 7.16 8.56
C GLY A 542 -4.36 8.65 8.44
N ASP A 543 -4.26 9.36 9.56
CA ASP A 543 -3.94 10.78 9.61
C ASP A 543 -2.52 11.15 9.13
N VAL A 544 -2.30 12.45 8.95
CA VAL A 544 -0.98 13.02 8.66
C VAL A 544 -0.27 13.37 9.97
N SER A 545 0.47 12.41 10.52
CA SER A 545 1.23 12.56 11.75
C SER A 545 2.51 11.71 11.73
N PRO A 546 3.65 12.17 12.30
CA PRO A 546 4.89 11.40 12.26
C PRO A 546 4.83 10.00 12.89
N ASP A 547 4.03 9.79 13.94
CA ASP A 547 3.79 8.48 14.56
C ASP A 547 3.00 7.52 13.67
N ILE A 548 2.21 8.05 12.74
CA ILE A 548 1.44 7.26 11.78
C ILE A 548 2.24 7.03 10.50
N ASN A 549 2.79 8.09 9.90
CA ASN A 549 3.37 8.02 8.56
C ASN A 549 4.87 7.76 8.52
N THR A 550 5.56 7.69 9.68
CA THR A 550 6.98 7.33 9.75
C THR A 550 7.13 5.93 10.31
N THR A 551 7.50 5.00 9.43
CA THR A 551 7.74 3.60 9.74
C THR A 551 9.22 3.25 9.55
N TRP A 552 9.53 1.97 9.35
CA TRP A 552 10.88 1.44 9.22
C TRP A 552 10.96 0.34 8.17
N LEU A 553 12.12 0.23 7.51
CA LEU A 553 12.39 -0.81 6.51
C LEU A 553 13.70 -1.55 6.82
N GLY A 554 13.58 -2.82 7.15
CA GLY A 554 14.67 -3.75 7.34
C GLY A 554 14.99 -4.54 6.07
N ILE A 555 16.24 -4.51 5.60
CA ILE A 555 16.69 -5.31 4.45
C ILE A 555 17.97 -6.06 4.82
N VAL A 556 17.96 -7.38 4.65
CA VAL A 556 19.11 -8.26 4.91
C VAL A 556 19.31 -9.23 3.75
N GLY A 557 20.54 -9.33 3.24
CA GLY A 557 20.86 -10.35 2.23
C GLY A 557 22.08 -10.03 1.38
N PRO A 558 22.41 -10.91 0.41
CA PRO A 558 23.42 -10.63 -0.60
C PRO A 558 23.11 -9.32 -1.33
N GLY A 559 24.14 -8.50 -1.59
CA GLY A 559 23.98 -7.20 -2.24
C GLY A 559 23.66 -6.02 -1.31
N ILE A 560 23.24 -6.26 -0.05
CA ILE A 560 22.98 -5.20 0.93
C ILE A 560 24.20 -4.90 1.80
N ARG A 561 24.42 -3.62 2.12
CA ARG A 561 25.45 -3.15 3.06
C ARG A 561 24.97 -3.39 4.49
N ALA A 562 25.83 -3.97 5.33
CA ALA A 562 25.58 -4.06 6.77
C ALA A 562 25.85 -2.68 7.39
N GLN A 563 24.79 -1.91 7.65
CA GLN A 563 24.83 -0.54 8.13
C GLN A 563 24.24 -0.38 9.54
N GLY A 564 23.57 -1.41 10.08
CA GLY A 564 22.80 -1.25 11.31
C GLY A 564 21.61 -0.32 11.10
N VAL A 565 21.29 0.48 12.11
CA VAL A 565 20.24 1.51 11.99
C VAL A 565 20.76 2.69 11.16
N ASN A 566 20.01 3.10 10.15
CA ASN A 566 20.33 4.24 9.30
C ASN A 566 19.11 5.17 9.14
N SER A 567 19.19 6.36 9.74
CA SER A 567 18.14 7.40 9.69
C SER A 567 18.34 8.43 8.57
N SER A 568 19.44 8.34 7.82
CA SER A 568 19.83 9.37 6.83
C SER A 568 19.17 9.22 5.46
N VAL A 569 18.65 8.03 5.14
CA VAL A 569 18.00 7.74 3.85
C VAL A 569 16.52 7.94 4.01
N TRP A 570 15.97 8.94 3.32
CA TRP A 570 14.52 9.12 3.19
C TRP A 570 14.01 8.16 2.11
N SER A 571 13.00 7.38 2.45
CA SER A 571 12.33 6.42 1.56
C SER A 571 10.85 6.31 1.93
N ASP A 572 10.06 5.74 1.03
CA ASP A 572 8.68 5.32 1.31
C ASP A 572 8.39 3.95 0.69
N HIS A 573 7.19 3.43 0.94
CA HIS A 573 6.77 2.09 0.54
C HIS A 573 6.99 1.77 -0.93
N THR A 574 6.84 2.76 -1.82
CA THR A 574 7.03 2.54 -3.25
C THR A 574 8.46 2.12 -3.60
N ASP A 575 9.45 2.47 -2.77
CA ASP A 575 10.87 2.18 -3.01
C ASP A 575 11.24 0.71 -2.74
N ILE A 576 10.38 -0.04 -2.03
CA ILE A 576 10.62 -1.44 -1.65
C ILE A 576 10.72 -2.33 -2.89
N ARG A 577 9.66 -2.33 -3.71
CA ARG A 577 9.54 -3.18 -4.90
C ARG A 577 10.69 -3.01 -5.91
N PRO A 578 11.02 -1.80 -6.42
CA PRO A 578 12.12 -1.64 -7.37
C PRO A 578 13.47 -2.03 -6.76
N THR A 579 13.68 -1.77 -5.47
CA THR A 579 14.91 -2.23 -4.77
C THR A 579 15.02 -3.75 -4.75
N MET A 580 13.92 -4.46 -4.49
CA MET A 580 13.89 -5.93 -4.56
C MET A 580 14.16 -6.41 -5.98
N MET A 581 13.49 -5.84 -7.00
CA MET A 581 13.66 -6.24 -8.40
C MET A 581 15.12 -6.10 -8.84
N GLU A 582 15.77 -4.99 -8.52
CA GLU A 582 17.18 -4.76 -8.84
C GLU A 582 18.11 -5.78 -8.16
N LEU A 583 17.91 -6.07 -6.87
CA LEU A 583 18.72 -7.06 -6.14
C LEU A 583 18.61 -8.47 -6.71
N LEU A 584 17.43 -8.80 -7.26
CA LEU A 584 17.09 -10.12 -7.78
C LEU A 584 17.39 -10.28 -9.27
N GLY A 585 17.81 -9.21 -9.95
CA GLY A 585 17.99 -9.19 -11.40
C GLY A 585 16.68 -9.38 -12.16
N LEU A 586 15.56 -8.97 -11.55
CA LEU A 586 14.22 -9.01 -12.12
C LEU A 586 13.75 -7.60 -12.47
N ARG A 587 12.59 -7.50 -13.10
CA ARG A 587 11.92 -6.24 -13.39
C ARG A 587 10.43 -6.47 -13.52
N ASP A 588 9.65 -5.46 -13.16
CA ASP A 588 8.25 -5.35 -13.53
C ASP A 588 8.11 -4.83 -14.97
N ASP A 589 6.94 -5.06 -15.59
CA ASP A 589 6.63 -4.60 -16.94
C ASP A 589 5.99 -3.19 -16.98
N TYR A 590 6.03 -2.49 -15.86
CA TYR A 590 5.56 -1.12 -15.68
C TYR A 590 6.62 -0.29 -14.96
N SER A 591 6.51 1.03 -15.08
CA SER A 591 7.35 1.98 -14.35
C SER A 591 6.83 2.17 -12.93
N HIS A 592 7.71 2.26 -11.93
CA HIS A 592 7.35 2.45 -10.53
C HIS A 592 7.09 3.93 -10.19
N ASP A 593 6.56 4.22 -9.00
CA ASP A 593 6.62 5.56 -8.38
C ASP A 593 7.72 5.65 -7.30
N GLY A 594 8.30 4.50 -6.97
CA GLY A 594 9.48 4.38 -6.16
C GLY A 594 10.75 4.28 -6.97
N ARG A 595 11.88 4.27 -6.26
CA ARG A 595 13.22 4.19 -6.85
C ARG A 595 14.06 3.14 -6.14
N VAL A 596 15.14 2.69 -6.77
CA VAL A 596 16.07 1.78 -6.10
C VAL A 596 16.82 2.52 -4.98
N LEU A 597 16.91 1.90 -3.81
CA LEU A 597 17.63 2.42 -2.64
C LEU A 597 19.15 2.20 -2.75
N PHE A 598 19.79 2.88 -3.68
CA PHE A 598 21.24 2.75 -3.95
C PHE A 598 22.11 2.89 -2.72
N GLU A 599 21.73 3.78 -1.81
CA GLU A 599 22.43 4.16 -0.58
C GLU A 599 22.75 2.95 0.30
N VAL A 600 21.87 1.94 0.30
CA VAL A 600 22.01 0.73 1.13
C VAL A 600 22.61 -0.46 0.37
N MET A 601 22.77 -0.36 -0.95
CA MET A 601 23.30 -1.44 -1.78
C MET A 601 24.83 -1.40 -1.91
N LYS A 602 25.44 -2.60 -1.93
CA LYS A 602 26.86 -2.83 -2.23
C LYS A 602 27.14 -2.54 -3.69
N ASP A 603 28.35 -2.10 -3.98
CA ASP A 603 28.80 -1.83 -5.35
C ASP A 603 28.90 -3.11 -6.21
N SER A 604 28.82 -4.30 -5.63
CA SER A 604 28.73 -5.53 -6.42
C SER A 604 27.32 -5.78 -6.96
N ALA A 605 26.29 -5.16 -6.37
CA ALA A 605 24.88 -5.37 -6.70
C ALA A 605 24.26 -4.18 -7.46
N LEU A 606 25.07 -3.18 -7.83
CA LEU A 606 24.60 -2.00 -8.55
C LEU A 606 25.03 -2.03 -10.02
N PRO A 607 24.20 -1.50 -10.95
CA PRO A 607 24.57 -1.35 -12.35
C PRO A 607 25.81 -0.47 -12.48
N LYS A 608 26.67 -0.78 -13.46
CA LYS A 608 27.95 -0.05 -13.67
C LYS A 608 27.75 1.46 -13.78
N VAL A 609 26.72 1.91 -14.49
CA VAL A 609 26.43 3.33 -14.71
C VAL A 609 26.13 4.07 -13.40
N ILE A 610 25.38 3.43 -12.49
CA ILE A 610 25.03 3.98 -11.17
C ILE A 610 26.26 4.02 -10.27
N ARG A 611 27.08 2.96 -10.27
CA ARG A 611 28.31 2.92 -9.46
C ARG A 611 29.28 4.05 -9.79
N GLN A 612 29.41 4.37 -11.08
CA GLN A 612 30.31 5.43 -11.54
C GLN A 612 29.79 6.84 -11.18
N ASN A 613 28.49 7.00 -10.90
CA ASN A 613 27.84 8.29 -10.72
C ASN A 613 26.95 8.36 -9.46
N ARG A 614 27.24 7.54 -8.45
CA ARG A 614 26.33 7.24 -7.33
C ARG A 614 25.81 8.49 -6.61
N ALA A 615 26.69 9.42 -6.27
CA ALA A 615 26.29 10.64 -5.56
C ALA A 615 25.25 11.47 -6.32
N PHE A 616 25.37 11.49 -7.65
CA PHE A 616 24.52 12.27 -8.51
C PHE A 616 23.14 11.61 -8.71
N PHE A 617 23.10 10.28 -8.85
CA PHE A 617 21.86 9.51 -8.82
C PHE A 617 21.14 9.63 -7.48
N THR A 618 21.88 9.54 -6.37
CA THR A 618 21.30 9.74 -5.04
C THR A 618 20.65 11.11 -4.92
N GLN A 619 21.28 12.17 -5.43
CA GLN A 619 20.68 13.51 -5.40
C GLN A 619 19.40 13.60 -6.25
N LEU A 620 19.39 13.03 -7.46
CA LEU A 620 18.20 12.97 -8.30
C LEU A 620 17.06 12.22 -7.60
N ALA A 621 17.35 11.02 -7.10
CA ALA A 621 16.38 10.17 -6.40
C ALA A 621 15.82 10.88 -5.16
N GLN A 622 16.67 11.55 -4.38
CA GLN A 622 16.22 12.33 -3.22
C GLN A 622 15.27 13.47 -3.62
N VAL A 623 15.59 14.24 -4.67
CA VAL A 623 14.68 15.30 -5.14
C VAL A 623 13.38 14.71 -5.67
N TYR A 624 13.45 13.64 -6.46
CA TYR A 624 12.28 12.93 -6.99
C TYR A 624 11.32 12.52 -5.88
N LYS A 625 11.82 11.87 -4.82
CA LYS A 625 10.98 11.47 -3.70
C LYS A 625 10.33 12.64 -2.97
N GLN A 626 11.05 13.75 -2.80
CA GLN A 626 10.51 14.92 -2.13
C GLN A 626 9.42 15.65 -2.93
N ILE A 627 9.38 15.49 -4.26
CA ILE A 627 8.32 16.04 -5.10
C ILE A 627 7.17 15.05 -5.37
N ASN A 628 7.44 13.75 -5.34
CA ASN A 628 6.45 12.74 -5.76
C ASN A 628 5.69 12.11 -4.59
N ALA A 629 6.33 11.90 -3.45
CA ALA A 629 5.71 11.18 -2.34
C ALA A 629 4.61 11.96 -1.62
N CYS A 630 3.58 11.24 -1.16
CA CYS A 630 2.43 11.79 -0.43
C CYS A 630 2.87 12.64 0.78
N VAL A 631 3.79 12.11 1.59
CA VAL A 631 4.38 12.82 2.75
C VAL A 631 5.77 13.41 2.45
N GLY A 632 6.11 13.56 1.17
CA GLY A 632 7.26 14.34 0.74
C GLY A 632 7.05 15.84 1.00
N LYS A 633 8.13 16.64 0.89
CA LYS A 633 8.06 18.10 1.10
C LYS A 633 6.98 18.78 0.26
N LEU A 634 6.80 18.37 -1.00
CA LEU A 634 5.78 18.97 -1.85
C LEU A 634 4.38 18.62 -1.35
N GLY A 635 4.09 17.34 -1.12
CA GLY A 635 2.77 16.88 -0.66
C GLY A 635 2.33 17.52 0.67
N LEU A 636 3.23 17.59 1.66
CA LEU A 636 2.91 18.26 2.94
C LEU A 636 2.68 19.77 2.78
N ALA A 637 3.44 20.43 1.89
CA ALA A 637 3.29 21.86 1.63
C ALA A 637 1.99 22.16 0.88
N THR A 638 1.65 21.37 -0.13
CA THR A 638 0.42 21.54 -0.92
C THR A 638 -0.81 21.19 -0.09
N LEU A 639 -0.74 20.19 0.79
CA LEU A 639 -1.83 19.86 1.71
C LEU A 639 -2.14 21.02 2.66
N ALA A 640 -1.11 21.72 3.17
CA ALA A 640 -1.30 22.94 3.95
C ALA A 640 -1.91 24.10 3.13
N VAL A 641 -1.61 24.17 1.83
CA VAL A 641 -2.23 25.14 0.91
C VAL A 641 -3.69 24.79 0.63
N SER A 642 -3.99 23.51 0.38
CA SER A 642 -5.34 22.99 0.14
C SER A 642 -6.22 23.26 1.36
N THR A 643 -5.73 22.96 2.56
CA THR A 643 -6.43 23.27 3.83
C THR A 643 -6.83 24.75 3.90
N LYS A 644 -5.89 25.66 3.64
CA LYS A 644 -6.18 27.11 3.59
C LYS A 644 -7.18 27.47 2.49
N ALA A 645 -7.13 26.81 1.34
CA ALA A 645 -8.07 27.04 0.24
C ALA A 645 -9.49 26.62 0.63
N LEU A 646 -9.65 25.43 1.19
CA LEU A 646 -10.94 24.85 1.58
C LEU A 646 -11.59 25.62 2.72
N GLU A 647 -10.81 26.12 3.69
CA GLU A 647 -11.29 26.95 4.79
C GLU A 647 -11.64 28.39 4.40
N SER A 648 -11.16 28.86 3.24
CA SER A 648 -11.29 30.26 2.83
C SER A 648 -12.66 30.63 2.25
N GLY A 649 -12.86 31.94 2.14
CA GLY A 649 -13.98 32.52 1.41
C GLY A 649 -15.29 32.58 2.20
N SER A 650 -16.36 32.88 1.47
CA SER A 650 -17.72 33.06 1.98
C SER A 650 -18.73 32.79 0.87
N SER A 651 -20.02 32.91 1.16
CA SER A 651 -21.08 32.82 0.13
C SER A 651 -21.03 33.96 -0.90
N SER A 652 -20.31 35.06 -0.63
CA SER A 652 -20.20 36.22 -1.53
C SER A 652 -18.82 36.39 -2.17
N ASP A 653 -17.80 35.67 -1.70
CA ASP A 653 -16.43 35.76 -2.23
C ASP A 653 -15.66 34.47 -1.96
N ASP A 654 -15.33 33.73 -3.02
CA ASP A 654 -14.55 32.49 -3.00
C ASP A 654 -13.27 32.61 -3.87
N SER A 655 -12.79 33.86 -4.05
CA SER A 655 -11.63 34.16 -4.90
C SER A 655 -10.33 33.57 -4.37
N THR A 656 -10.18 33.43 -3.04
CA THR A 656 -9.00 32.82 -2.41
C THR A 656 -8.94 31.32 -2.73
N TYR A 657 -10.03 30.59 -2.53
CA TYR A 657 -10.15 29.19 -2.94
C TYR A 657 -9.81 29.02 -4.42
N THR A 658 -10.49 29.77 -5.30
CA THR A 658 -10.25 29.71 -6.75
C THR A 658 -8.79 29.95 -7.11
N LYS A 659 -8.13 30.92 -6.47
CA LYS A 659 -6.71 31.22 -6.72
C LYS A 659 -5.80 30.07 -6.30
N LEU A 660 -5.95 29.57 -5.07
CA LEU A 660 -5.08 28.55 -4.52
C LEU A 660 -5.28 27.21 -5.24
N GLU A 661 -6.52 26.83 -5.55
CA GLU A 661 -6.82 25.63 -6.31
C GLU A 661 -6.24 25.65 -7.73
N ASN A 662 -6.33 26.78 -8.42
CA ASN A 662 -5.68 26.94 -9.73
C ASN A 662 -4.14 26.84 -9.63
N GLN A 663 -3.57 27.32 -8.52
CA GLN A 663 -2.14 27.16 -8.26
C GLN A 663 -1.78 25.69 -8.01
N LEU A 664 -2.57 24.95 -7.22
CA LEU A 664 -2.37 23.52 -6.96
C LEU A 664 -2.50 22.69 -8.25
N ILE A 665 -3.48 22.98 -9.12
CA ILE A 665 -3.58 22.35 -10.45
C ILE A 665 -2.31 22.57 -11.29
N SER A 666 -1.77 23.79 -11.28
CA SER A 666 -0.53 24.12 -12.00
C SER A 666 0.68 23.37 -11.44
N ILE A 667 0.80 23.31 -10.10
CA ILE A 667 1.85 22.57 -9.40
C ILE A 667 1.75 21.08 -9.72
N ASN A 668 0.56 20.50 -9.67
CA ASN A 668 0.35 19.09 -9.96
C ASN A 668 0.79 18.73 -11.40
N ASN A 669 0.38 19.53 -12.39
CA ASN A 669 0.81 19.33 -13.78
C ASN A 669 2.34 19.43 -13.96
N GLN A 670 3.00 20.34 -13.24
CA GLN A 670 4.46 20.47 -13.25
C GLN A 670 5.14 19.29 -12.55
N ARG A 671 4.59 18.85 -11.40
CA ARG A 671 5.05 17.68 -10.65
C ARG A 671 4.98 16.44 -11.54
N ASP A 672 3.83 16.13 -12.12
CA ASP A 672 3.62 14.92 -12.92
C ASP A 672 4.61 14.85 -14.11
N ALA A 673 4.75 15.96 -14.85
CA ALA A 673 5.66 16.04 -15.98
C ALA A 673 7.14 15.88 -15.58
N LEU A 674 7.52 16.40 -14.42
CA LEU A 674 8.89 16.32 -13.92
C LEU A 674 9.19 14.94 -13.32
N ALA A 675 8.28 14.42 -12.49
CA ALA A 675 8.36 13.09 -11.88
C ALA A 675 8.50 12.01 -12.96
N ALA A 676 7.69 12.07 -14.02
CA ALA A 676 7.77 11.15 -15.16
C ALA A 676 9.15 11.16 -15.86
N GLN A 677 9.79 12.32 -16.00
CA GLN A 677 11.13 12.42 -16.58
C GLN A 677 12.21 11.90 -15.64
N MET A 678 12.09 12.19 -14.34
CA MET A 678 13.04 11.72 -13.33
C MET A 678 13.01 10.20 -13.21
N ILE A 679 11.83 9.60 -13.08
CA ILE A 679 11.70 8.15 -12.92
C ILE A 679 12.16 7.40 -14.18
N ALA A 680 11.82 7.89 -15.37
CA ALA A 680 12.29 7.28 -16.61
C ALA A 680 13.82 7.26 -16.71
N LEU A 681 14.50 8.30 -16.19
CA LEU A 681 15.96 8.35 -16.15
C LEU A 681 16.56 7.40 -15.08
N LEU A 682 15.93 7.32 -13.91
CA LEU A 682 16.31 6.40 -12.84
C LEU A 682 16.19 4.94 -13.33
N GLU A 683 15.01 4.52 -13.76
CA GLU A 683 14.73 3.14 -14.20
C GLU A 683 15.48 2.75 -15.47
N GLY A 684 15.70 3.70 -16.37
CA GLY A 684 16.57 3.50 -17.54
C GLY A 684 17.99 3.11 -17.12
N SER A 685 18.49 3.68 -16.04
CA SER A 685 19.84 3.41 -15.53
C SER A 685 19.90 2.17 -14.63
N GLU A 686 18.86 1.96 -13.83
CA GLU A 686 18.66 0.81 -12.93
C GLU A 686 18.52 -0.48 -13.76
N PHE A 687 17.39 -0.64 -14.45
CA PHE A 687 17.00 -1.90 -15.06
C PHE A 687 17.55 -2.10 -16.48
N ASN A 688 17.92 -1.02 -17.17
CA ASN A 688 18.37 -1.09 -18.56
C ASN A 688 19.85 -0.74 -18.77
N GLY A 689 20.55 -0.33 -17.69
CA GLY A 689 21.95 0.09 -17.75
C GLY A 689 22.23 1.22 -18.73
N GLN A 690 21.21 2.03 -19.04
CA GLN A 690 21.32 3.12 -20.01
C GLN A 690 22.24 4.22 -19.46
N PRO A 691 23.14 4.76 -20.30
CA PRO A 691 23.87 5.96 -19.95
C PRO A 691 22.92 7.17 -19.90
N PHE A 692 23.31 8.20 -19.18
CA PHE A 692 22.54 9.42 -19.03
C PHE A 692 23.42 10.66 -19.31
N SER A 693 22.77 11.82 -19.44
CA SER A 693 23.45 13.10 -19.61
C SER A 693 23.53 13.83 -18.27
N ASP A 694 24.74 14.15 -17.80
CA ASP A 694 24.96 14.96 -16.60
C ASP A 694 24.18 16.28 -16.64
N HIS A 695 24.12 16.90 -17.83
CA HIS A 695 23.38 18.13 -18.03
C HIS A 695 21.86 17.94 -17.85
N GLN A 696 21.28 16.90 -18.45
CA GLN A 696 19.85 16.61 -18.30
C GLN A 696 19.49 16.36 -16.83
N THR A 697 20.29 15.55 -16.13
CA THR A 697 20.02 15.25 -14.71
C THR A 697 20.19 16.48 -13.82
N GLN A 698 21.19 17.34 -14.08
CA GLN A 698 21.36 18.60 -13.34
C GLN A 698 20.16 19.53 -13.55
N GLN A 699 19.63 19.58 -14.78
CA GLN A 699 18.43 20.35 -15.10
C GLN A 699 17.20 19.81 -14.33
N LEU A 700 16.99 18.50 -14.31
CA LEU A 700 15.88 17.89 -13.58
C LEU A 700 15.99 18.16 -12.08
N ILE A 701 17.18 17.97 -11.48
CA ILE A 701 17.43 18.30 -10.06
C ILE A 701 17.10 19.77 -9.78
N ALA A 702 17.57 20.70 -10.62
CA ALA A 702 17.32 22.12 -10.45
C ALA A 702 15.82 22.47 -10.59
N GLN A 703 15.11 21.85 -11.54
CA GLN A 703 13.67 22.02 -11.71
C GLN A 703 12.89 21.49 -10.50
N GLY A 704 13.25 20.32 -9.96
CA GLY A 704 12.60 19.77 -8.77
C GLY A 704 12.83 20.64 -7.54
N GLN A 705 14.05 21.13 -7.35
CA GLN A 705 14.35 22.11 -6.29
C GLN A 705 13.60 23.44 -6.48
N ALA A 706 13.37 23.88 -7.72
CA ALA A 706 12.59 25.07 -7.99
C ALA A 706 11.10 24.85 -7.68
N LEU A 707 10.55 23.69 -8.04
CA LEU A 707 9.18 23.30 -7.71
C LEU A 707 8.96 23.27 -6.19
N LEU A 708 9.88 22.66 -5.43
CA LEU A 708 9.85 22.64 -3.96
C LEU A 708 9.90 24.03 -3.32
N LYS A 709 10.51 25.02 -3.98
CA LYS A 709 10.57 26.42 -3.51
C LYS A 709 9.36 27.25 -3.93
N SER A 710 8.50 26.73 -4.80
CA SER A 710 7.37 27.47 -5.37
C SER A 710 6.11 27.44 -4.49
N VAL A 711 6.10 26.58 -3.47
CA VAL A 711 5.01 26.35 -2.53
C VAL A 711 5.27 26.96 -1.17
#